data_AF-B8CAJ3-F1
#
_entry.id   AF-B8CAJ3-F1
#
_cell.length_a   1.000
_cell.length_b   1.000
_cell.length_c   1.000
_cell.angle_alpha   90.00
_cell.angle_beta   90.00
_cell.angle_gamma   90.00
#
_symmetry.space_group_name_H-M   'P 1'
#
loop_
_entity.id
_entity.type
_entity.pdbx_description
1 polymer ?
#
loop_
_entity_poly.entity_id
_entity_poly.type
_entity_poly.pdbx_seq_one_letter_code
_entity_poly.pdbx_strand_id
1 'polypeptide(L)'
;MIHVYPTQHSSSEQSTFTNSIHYRKSVLLATGSRGAPPPDECVRFDAWNRILELRSTSLPPSVLSSSVSSSDGTSVPSQKIEQFPLPTKPIPILDPTTVRSLSLMAASQGATVAVMGSGFEALELAASLAHASQLAASKSSTASNTTNNDDSKKVMLLFGNSGPMSARLPRYLSAAISKRLRLFGIEVEERTMTRYLSMDTPFNGASSKEEPPRLEIYTVKSYDSLDSRRMSADLLVVAPSVDGMNDDGRIATNSEFHAASSIFAAGSVAKYPNARTGQADVAGGTYLSAQLAGEIAATNMVIESREGDKLLKRKKQSEIEPSSHFQEFIPVWRSDVIPYTSTNPNNDKSHSSPSLYSMGIHALCIGRCDSEGMSTHGFWWTNTNQQSSESRRNSDNSESTTEESTRRSVGPNSFMRRATRRFAMKSPKGSVSTRGALPVYGSGVVYYLDRCGNIQGVMLWGLPFSEDPSFVQSSINNGLVKRMKDMIRSNGGVAIRDHSENILKDNAGINVDVDLLSYMHLAEESKHLVSLALTGNVDGDKQQKMRVLGRPLHRYTPFKGAELTNLGKMRRKDDMGNVSESDDLFYSSTTPPSSDSIQRVEEMGRPPSLKRIYPMQGGTIPGTTEHNLEMEREARQLQNERSRPPKEEPLWLRQGEEQRFVNRKEAMADAFLRNMLLGQFSDGTSAVKQAPVPRVVKGAKEQWKAWTGDADGNEEENDSQ
;
A
#
# COMPACT_ATOMS: atom_id res chain seq x y z
N MET A 1 -2.55 -12.62 32.07
CA MET A 1 -1.51 -12.76 33.11
C MET A 1 -0.19 -12.91 32.37
N ILE A 2 0.54 -11.80 32.20
CA ILE A 2 1.90 -11.80 31.65
C ILE A 2 2.80 -12.21 32.82
N HIS A 3 3.64 -13.23 32.62
CA HIS A 3 4.52 -13.75 33.68
C HIS A 3 5.52 -12.67 34.11
N VAL A 4 5.40 -12.26 35.38
CA VAL A 4 6.38 -11.46 36.10
C VAL A 4 7.54 -12.40 36.46
N TYR A 5 8.71 -12.17 35.88
CA TYR A 5 9.93 -12.79 36.37
C TYR A 5 10.38 -12.04 37.64
N PRO A 6 10.77 -12.75 38.72
CA PRO A 6 11.38 -12.11 39.88
C PRO A 6 12.82 -11.71 39.53
N THR A 7 13.08 -10.41 39.42
CA THR A 7 14.42 -9.84 39.36
C THR A 7 15.06 -9.93 40.74
N GLN A 8 16.09 -10.76 40.89
CA GLN A 8 16.98 -10.70 42.05
C GLN A 8 17.90 -9.49 41.90
N HIS A 9 17.73 -8.51 42.78
CA HIS A 9 18.67 -7.39 42.92
C HIS A 9 19.89 -7.83 43.73
N SER A 10 21.03 -8.04 43.07
CA SER A 10 22.34 -7.94 43.71
C SER A 10 22.92 -6.55 43.40
N SER A 11 22.91 -5.68 44.39
CA SER A 11 23.48 -4.34 44.32
C SER A 11 25.01 -4.39 44.39
N SER A 12 25.66 -4.24 43.23
CA SER A 12 27.03 -3.73 43.17
C SER A 12 27.04 -2.55 42.20
N GLU A 13 27.05 -1.34 42.76
CA GLU A 13 27.22 -0.10 42.02
C GLU A 13 28.62 -0.08 41.38
N GLN A 14 28.70 -0.47 40.11
CA GLN A 14 29.75 -0.01 39.22
C GLN A 14 29.13 1.02 38.29
N SER A 15 29.59 2.26 38.40
CA SER A 15 29.28 3.34 37.47
C SER A 15 29.80 2.97 36.08
N THR A 16 29.02 2.23 35.32
CA THR A 16 29.28 2.05 33.89
C THR A 16 29.04 3.40 33.24
N PHE A 17 30.13 4.05 32.82
CA PHE A 17 30.09 5.14 31.86
C PHE A 17 29.30 4.64 30.64
N THR A 18 28.01 4.97 30.57
CA THR A 18 27.26 4.86 29.33
C THR A 18 27.87 5.90 28.41
N ASN A 19 28.79 5.48 27.54
CA ASN A 19 29.19 6.26 26.38
C ASN A 19 27.93 6.49 25.56
N SER A 20 27.16 7.52 25.89
CA SER A 20 26.08 8.00 25.06
C SER A 20 26.74 8.49 23.78
N ILE A 21 26.69 7.67 22.74
CA ILE A 21 27.25 8.02 21.45
C ILE A 21 26.46 9.23 20.94
N HIS A 22 27.03 10.41 21.09
CA HIS A 22 26.52 11.63 20.49
C HIS A 22 27.00 11.67 19.04
N TYR A 23 26.12 11.26 18.12
CA TYR A 23 26.37 11.43 16.69
C TYR A 23 26.31 12.92 16.35
N ARG A 24 27.48 13.58 16.31
CA ARG A 24 27.62 14.99 15.92
C ARG A 24 27.25 15.23 14.44
N LYS A 25 27.26 14.16 13.64
CA LYS A 25 26.80 14.06 12.25
C LYS A 25 26.29 12.63 12.02
N SER A 26 24.98 12.40 12.01
CA SER A 26 24.39 11.09 11.71
C SER A 26 24.18 10.92 10.21
N VAL A 27 24.54 9.74 9.69
CA VAL A 27 24.17 9.30 8.34
C VAL A 27 22.89 8.45 8.46
N LEU A 28 21.89 8.79 7.66
CA LEU A 28 20.58 8.14 7.59
C LEU A 28 20.73 6.75 6.96
N LEU A 29 20.58 5.68 7.75
CA LEU A 29 20.26 4.34 7.23
C LEU A 29 18.75 4.17 7.24
N ALA A 30 18.12 4.46 6.10
CA ALA A 30 16.67 4.33 5.92
C ALA A 30 16.29 2.88 5.62
N THR A 31 15.97 2.07 6.62
CA THR A 31 15.27 0.79 6.41
C THR A 31 13.76 1.07 6.28
N GLY A 32 13.30 1.40 5.07
CA GLY A 32 11.93 1.93 4.94
C GLY A 32 11.15 1.57 3.69
N SER A 33 11.73 0.88 2.70
CA SER A 33 11.02 0.72 1.43
C SER A 33 9.84 -0.27 1.49
N ARG A 34 9.80 -1.23 2.42
CA ARG A 34 8.70 -2.24 2.47
C ARG A 34 8.36 -2.77 3.87
N GLY A 35 8.65 -2.00 4.92
CA GLY A 35 8.48 -2.45 6.31
C GLY A 35 9.62 -3.36 6.80
N ALA A 36 10.81 -3.25 6.18
CA ALA A 36 12.02 -3.88 6.69
C ALA A 36 12.28 -3.41 8.13
N PRO A 37 12.76 -4.30 9.02
CA PRO A 37 13.08 -3.91 10.40
C PRO A 37 14.14 -2.80 10.42
N PRO A 38 14.14 -1.92 11.44
CA PRO A 38 15.29 -1.06 11.71
C PRO A 38 16.56 -1.90 11.91
N PRO A 39 17.75 -1.39 11.53
CA PRO A 39 19.00 -2.05 11.87
C PRO A 39 19.09 -2.27 13.38
N ASP A 40 19.76 -3.34 13.81
CA ASP A 40 19.87 -3.71 15.23
C ASP A 40 20.48 -2.57 16.06
N GLU A 41 21.38 -1.78 15.48
CA GLU A 41 22.01 -0.62 16.11
C GLU A 41 21.02 0.53 16.38
N CYS A 42 19.90 0.56 15.67
CA CYS A 42 18.82 1.53 15.87
C CYS A 42 17.79 1.07 16.91
N VAL A 43 17.99 -0.09 17.54
CA VAL A 43 17.10 -0.66 18.56
C VAL A 43 17.84 -0.73 19.89
N ARG A 44 17.39 0.01 20.90
CA ARG A 44 17.97 -0.12 22.24
C ARG A 44 17.76 -1.51 22.82
N PHE A 45 18.73 -1.97 23.60
CA PHE A 45 18.70 -3.29 24.24
C PHE A 45 17.45 -3.54 25.13
N ASP A 46 16.92 -2.49 25.76
CA ASP A 46 15.73 -2.56 26.61
C ASP A 46 14.42 -2.73 25.81
N ALA A 47 14.39 -2.25 24.56
CA ALA A 47 13.21 -2.29 23.70
C ALA A 47 12.91 -3.67 23.09
N TRP A 48 13.90 -4.56 22.95
CA TRP A 48 13.76 -5.85 22.24
C TRP A 48 12.63 -6.73 22.76
N ASN A 49 12.37 -6.73 24.07
CA ASN A 49 11.32 -7.56 24.67
C ASN A 49 9.90 -7.10 24.32
N ARG A 50 9.76 -5.92 23.71
CA ARG A 50 8.49 -5.33 23.26
C ARG A 50 8.31 -5.40 21.74
N ILE A 51 9.26 -6.00 21.03
CA ILE A 51 9.25 -6.12 19.57
C ILE A 51 8.96 -7.57 19.20
N LEU A 52 7.90 -7.78 18.44
CA LEU A 52 7.55 -9.07 17.85
C LEU A 52 7.74 -8.99 16.33
N GLU A 53 8.48 -9.93 15.76
CA GLU A 53 8.63 -10.02 14.30
C GLU A 53 7.68 -11.07 13.74
N LEU A 54 6.81 -10.65 12.82
CA LEU A 54 5.94 -11.51 12.05
C LEU A 54 6.65 -11.86 10.74
N ARG A 55 7.44 -12.94 10.73
CA ARG A 55 8.07 -13.47 9.52
C ARG A 55 7.16 -14.48 8.83
N SER A 56 6.92 -14.31 7.54
CA SER A 56 6.19 -15.27 6.71
C SER A 56 6.93 -16.63 6.58
N THR A 57 8.17 -16.76 7.01
CA THR A 57 8.79 -18.08 7.16
C THR A 57 9.70 -18.13 8.38
N SER A 58 9.47 -19.12 9.24
CA SER A 58 10.41 -19.55 10.26
C SER A 58 11.65 -20.10 9.57
N LEU A 59 12.70 -19.28 9.42
CA LEU A 59 14.04 -19.86 9.31
C LEU A 59 14.28 -20.59 10.65
N PRO A 60 14.73 -21.85 10.65
CA PRO A 60 15.07 -22.53 11.89
C PRO A 60 16.14 -21.70 12.62
N PRO A 61 15.94 -21.36 13.91
CA PRO A 61 16.85 -20.49 14.66
C PRO A 61 18.27 -21.07 14.83
N SER A 62 18.50 -22.32 14.42
CA SER A 62 19.76 -23.05 14.58
C SER A 62 20.85 -22.75 13.55
N VAL A 63 20.58 -21.99 12.47
CA VAL A 63 21.58 -21.80 11.38
C VAL A 63 22.33 -20.47 11.47
N LEU A 64 21.84 -19.50 12.23
CA LEU A 64 22.46 -18.16 12.31
C LEU A 64 23.40 -17.97 13.52
N SER A 65 23.46 -18.93 14.46
CA SER A 65 24.25 -18.81 15.70
C SER A 65 25.43 -19.75 15.81
N SER A 66 25.68 -20.63 14.84
CA SER A 66 26.92 -21.40 14.78
C SER A 66 28.04 -20.52 14.23
N SER A 67 28.58 -19.63 15.08
CA SER A 67 29.95 -19.18 14.90
C SER A 67 30.83 -20.43 14.90
N VAL A 68 31.23 -20.83 13.70
CA VAL A 68 32.22 -21.89 13.50
C VAL A 68 33.50 -21.40 14.17
N SER A 69 33.73 -21.84 15.40
CA SER A 69 35.04 -21.76 16.04
C SER A 69 35.92 -22.76 15.30
N SER A 70 36.47 -22.34 14.17
CA SER A 70 37.51 -23.08 13.46
C SER A 70 38.74 -23.13 14.36
N SER A 71 38.89 -24.24 15.07
CA SER A 71 40.08 -24.60 15.81
C SER A 71 41.16 -25.07 14.83
N ASP A 72 41.72 -24.17 14.04
CA ASP A 72 42.97 -24.46 13.31
C ASP A 72 44.12 -23.78 14.01
N GLY A 73 44.95 -24.62 14.64
CA GLY A 73 46.13 -24.21 15.38
C GLY A 73 47.21 -23.70 14.44
N THR A 74 47.35 -22.39 14.35
CA THR A 74 48.63 -21.76 13.99
C THR A 74 48.78 -20.46 14.77
N SER A 75 49.63 -20.52 15.79
CA SER A 75 49.94 -19.42 16.71
C SER A 75 50.75 -18.33 15.99
N VAL A 76 50.10 -17.23 15.64
CA VAL A 76 50.76 -15.95 15.36
C VAL A 76 50.32 -14.95 16.44
N PRO A 77 51.26 -14.30 17.17
CA PRO A 77 50.91 -13.36 18.24
C PRO A 77 50.39 -12.05 17.64
N SER A 78 49.08 -11.99 17.38
CA SER A 78 48.39 -10.77 16.96
C SER A 78 47.84 -10.03 18.17
N GLN A 79 48.04 -8.71 18.21
CA GLN A 79 47.71 -7.83 19.32
C GLN A 79 46.24 -7.96 19.74
N LYS A 80 46.04 -8.19 21.05
CA LYS A 80 44.74 -8.23 21.74
C LYS A 80 44.09 -6.85 21.68
N ILE A 81 43.32 -6.58 20.63
CA ILE A 81 42.27 -5.55 20.68
C ILE A 81 41.14 -6.18 21.48
N GLU A 82 40.89 -5.68 22.69
CA GLU A 82 39.72 -6.01 23.50
C GLU A 82 38.45 -5.55 22.75
N GLN A 83 38.01 -6.35 21.79
CA GLN A 83 36.68 -6.23 21.22
C GLN A 83 35.71 -6.73 22.30
N PHE A 84 35.08 -5.79 23.00
CA PHE A 84 33.95 -6.08 23.87
C PHE A 84 32.92 -6.86 23.06
N PRO A 85 32.58 -8.11 23.44
CA PRO A 85 31.51 -8.84 22.79
C PRO A 85 30.21 -8.10 23.11
N LEU A 86 29.72 -7.29 22.17
CA LEU A 86 28.37 -6.75 22.24
C LEU A 86 27.42 -7.96 22.25
N PRO A 87 26.64 -8.16 23.33
CA PRO A 87 25.65 -9.22 23.36
C PRO A 87 24.49 -8.81 22.44
N THR A 88 24.61 -9.12 21.15
CA THR A 88 23.50 -9.03 20.21
C THR A 88 22.55 -10.19 20.51
N LYS A 89 21.68 -10.00 21.50
CA LYS A 89 20.61 -10.96 21.75
C LYS A 89 19.63 -10.83 20.58
N PRO A 90 19.50 -11.85 19.71
CA PRO A 90 18.62 -11.73 18.54
C PRO A 90 17.17 -11.56 18.99
N ILE A 91 16.35 -10.88 18.16
CA ILE A 91 14.89 -10.82 18.33
C ILE A 91 14.39 -12.24 18.60
N PRO A 92 13.53 -12.46 19.62
CA PRO A 92 12.88 -13.74 19.76
C PRO A 92 12.06 -14.04 18.50
N ILE A 93 12.53 -14.99 17.70
CA ILE A 93 11.84 -15.46 16.51
C ILE A 93 10.67 -16.34 16.98
N LEU A 94 9.47 -15.75 16.99
CA LEU A 94 8.24 -16.46 17.29
C LEU A 94 7.55 -16.90 16.00
N ASP A 95 6.77 -17.97 16.07
CA ASP A 95 5.94 -18.37 14.94
C ASP A 95 4.81 -17.35 14.70
N PRO A 96 4.36 -17.15 13.44
CA PRO A 96 3.34 -16.16 13.10
C PRO A 96 2.04 -16.29 13.89
N THR A 97 1.64 -17.52 14.25
CA THR A 97 0.41 -17.79 15.00
C THR A 97 0.54 -17.29 16.43
N THR A 98 1.68 -17.55 17.08
CA THR A 98 1.97 -17.02 18.42
C THR A 98 2.04 -15.50 18.41
N VAL A 99 2.72 -14.88 17.44
CA VAL A 99 2.79 -13.39 17.35
C VAL A 99 1.39 -12.80 17.29
N ARG A 100 0.52 -13.32 16.41
CA ARG A 100 -0.88 -12.84 16.28
C ARG A 100 -1.67 -13.02 17.58
N SER A 101 -1.53 -14.18 18.22
CA SER A 101 -2.24 -14.49 19.46
C SER A 101 -1.83 -13.54 20.58
N LEU A 102 -0.53 -13.26 20.72
CA LEU A 102 0.00 -12.30 21.69
C LEU A 102 -0.46 -10.88 21.38
N SER A 103 -0.40 -10.45 20.12
CA SER A 103 -0.86 -9.12 19.72
C SER A 103 -2.36 -8.93 19.99
N LEU A 104 -3.19 -9.94 19.64
CA LEU A 104 -4.63 -9.92 19.92
C LEU A 104 -4.92 -9.89 21.42
N MET A 105 -4.17 -10.67 22.21
CA MET A 105 -4.27 -10.64 23.67
C MET A 105 -3.94 -9.25 24.22
N ALA A 106 -2.83 -8.64 23.78
CA ALA A 106 -2.43 -7.30 24.20
C ALA A 106 -3.50 -6.25 23.83
N ALA A 107 -3.97 -6.25 22.58
CA ALA A 107 -5.02 -5.34 22.14
C ALA A 107 -6.34 -5.54 22.91
N SER A 108 -6.71 -6.78 23.23
CA SER A 108 -7.90 -7.09 24.03
C SER A 108 -7.81 -6.63 25.50
N GLN A 109 -6.58 -6.46 26.01
CA GLN A 109 -6.31 -5.87 27.33
C GLN A 109 -6.26 -4.34 27.27
N GLY A 110 -6.47 -3.75 26.09
CA GLY A 110 -6.47 -2.31 25.90
C GLY A 110 -5.08 -1.70 25.70
N ALA A 111 -4.05 -2.53 25.50
CA ALA A 111 -2.71 -2.06 25.18
C ALA A 111 -2.66 -1.37 23.81
N THR A 112 -1.79 -0.37 23.67
CA THR A 112 -1.52 0.31 22.40
C THR A 112 -0.55 -0.52 21.57
N VAL A 113 -1.00 -1.03 20.42
CA VAL A 113 -0.19 -1.89 19.54
C VAL A 113 0.17 -1.15 18.26
N ALA A 114 1.47 -1.02 18.00
CA ALA A 114 2.01 -0.53 16.72
C ALA A 114 2.29 -1.69 15.78
N VAL A 115 1.88 -1.57 14.51
CA VAL A 115 2.19 -2.53 13.44
C VAL A 115 3.04 -1.81 12.39
N MET A 116 4.27 -2.26 12.18
CA MET A 116 5.16 -1.77 11.14
C MET A 116 5.07 -2.66 9.90
N GLY A 117 4.48 -2.16 8.82
CA GLY A 117 4.29 -2.92 7.60
C GLY A 117 3.21 -2.35 6.69
N SER A 118 3.36 -2.52 5.38
CA SER A 118 2.35 -2.13 4.38
C SER A 118 1.77 -3.31 3.61
N GLY A 119 2.31 -4.52 3.84
CA GLY A 119 1.84 -5.74 3.22
C GLY A 119 0.48 -6.17 3.75
N PHE A 120 -0.15 -7.11 3.07
CA PHE A 120 -1.48 -7.61 3.44
C PHE A 120 -1.54 -8.15 4.88
N GLU A 121 -0.51 -8.87 5.33
CA GLU A 121 -0.46 -9.42 6.69
C GLU A 121 -0.50 -8.34 7.77
N ALA A 122 0.20 -7.23 7.54
CA ALA A 122 0.18 -6.07 8.43
C ALA A 122 -1.23 -5.45 8.49
N LEU A 123 -1.91 -5.34 7.34
CA LEU A 123 -3.28 -4.82 7.27
C LEU A 123 -4.29 -5.72 7.99
N GLU A 124 -4.19 -7.02 7.78
CA GLU A 124 -5.10 -8.01 8.38
C GLU A 124 -4.89 -8.10 9.90
N LEU A 125 -3.63 -8.04 10.35
CA LEU A 125 -3.30 -7.96 11.77
C LEU A 125 -3.86 -6.67 12.38
N ALA A 126 -3.57 -5.50 11.79
CA ALA A 126 -4.06 -4.22 12.30
C ALA A 126 -5.61 -4.18 12.36
N ALA A 127 -6.29 -4.71 11.33
CA ALA A 127 -7.74 -4.84 11.31
C ALA A 127 -8.26 -5.73 12.46
N SER A 128 -7.60 -6.86 12.69
CA SER A 128 -7.98 -7.80 13.77
C SER A 128 -7.74 -7.21 15.16
N LEU A 129 -6.64 -6.48 15.35
CA LEU A 129 -6.32 -5.78 16.59
C LEU A 129 -7.34 -4.68 16.89
N ALA A 130 -7.73 -3.90 15.87
CA ALA A 130 -8.74 -2.85 16.02
C ALA A 130 -10.10 -3.44 16.44
N HIS A 131 -10.50 -4.55 15.82
CA HIS A 131 -11.73 -5.25 16.20
C HIS A 131 -11.68 -5.79 17.64
N ALA A 132 -10.57 -6.43 18.04
CA ALA A 132 -10.37 -6.92 19.41
C ALA A 132 -10.42 -5.79 20.45
N SER A 133 -9.79 -4.65 20.14
CA SER A 133 -9.78 -3.46 20.98
C SER A 133 -11.19 -2.85 21.16
N GLN A 134 -11.98 -2.77 20.10
CA GLN A 134 -13.36 -2.29 20.16
C GLN A 134 -14.25 -3.21 21.02
N LEU A 135 -14.09 -4.53 20.89
CA LEU A 135 -14.81 -5.49 21.73
C LEU A 135 -14.47 -5.33 23.22
N ALA A 136 -13.20 -5.08 23.54
CA ALA A 136 -12.77 -4.82 24.91
C ALA A 136 -13.37 -3.52 25.47
N ALA A 137 -13.37 -2.44 24.69
CA ALA A 137 -13.95 -1.15 25.09
C ALA A 137 -15.46 -1.23 25.34
N SER A 138 -16.19 -2.04 24.57
CA SER A 138 -17.64 -2.24 24.76
C SER A 138 -18.00 -2.94 26.07
N LYS A 139 -17.07 -3.69 26.67
CA LYS A 139 -17.27 -4.37 27.96
C LYS A 139 -17.02 -3.45 29.16
N SER A 140 -16.23 -2.37 28.99
CA SER A 140 -15.84 -1.47 30.08
C SER A 140 -16.74 -0.22 30.19
N SER A 141 -17.61 0.05 29.23
CA SER A 141 -18.35 1.31 29.09
C SER A 141 -19.51 1.53 30.09
N THR A 142 -19.58 0.78 31.19
CA THR A 142 -20.69 0.88 32.15
C THR A 142 -20.51 1.98 33.22
N ALA A 143 -19.37 2.70 33.28
CA ALA A 143 -19.05 3.50 34.48
C ALA A 143 -18.53 4.95 34.31
N SER A 144 -18.25 5.49 33.12
CA SER A 144 -17.74 6.89 33.04
C SER A 144 -18.07 7.60 31.72
N ASN A 145 -18.89 8.65 31.79
CA ASN A 145 -19.29 9.52 30.68
C ASN A 145 -18.24 10.61 30.31
N THR A 146 -16.96 10.41 30.62
CA THR A 146 -15.93 11.44 30.40
C THR A 146 -15.51 11.48 28.93
N THR A 147 -15.78 12.60 28.26
CA THR A 147 -15.79 12.79 26.79
C THR A 147 -14.43 13.04 26.12
N ASN A 148 -13.33 12.47 26.61
CA ASN A 148 -12.03 12.68 25.99
C ASN A 148 -11.85 11.75 24.77
N ASN A 149 -12.05 12.30 23.56
CA ASN A 149 -12.00 11.56 22.30
C ASN A 149 -10.59 11.04 21.90
N ASP A 150 -9.51 11.57 22.50
CA ASP A 150 -8.14 11.25 22.08
C ASP A 150 -7.63 9.87 22.55
N ASP A 151 -8.20 9.30 23.63
CA ASP A 151 -7.81 7.96 24.13
C ASP A 151 -8.35 6.78 23.28
N SER A 152 -9.00 7.08 22.16
CA SER A 152 -9.68 6.07 21.34
C SER A 152 -8.75 5.27 20.40
N LYS A 153 -7.52 5.73 20.16
CA LYS A 153 -6.61 5.12 19.18
C LYS A 153 -5.62 4.16 19.82
N LYS A 154 -5.99 2.87 19.89
CA LYS A 154 -5.15 1.81 20.46
C LYS A 154 -4.32 1.03 19.43
N VAL A 155 -4.52 1.26 18.13
CA VAL A 155 -3.82 0.53 17.08
C VAL A 155 -3.20 1.51 16.09
N MET A 156 -1.89 1.42 15.89
CA MET A 156 -1.14 2.23 14.94
C MET A 156 -0.59 1.35 13.81
N LEU A 157 -0.63 1.84 12.58
CA LEU A 157 -0.09 1.20 11.39
C LEU A 157 0.91 2.14 10.71
N LEU A 158 2.18 1.75 10.70
CA LEU A 158 3.31 2.56 10.24
C LEU A 158 3.94 1.91 8.99
N PHE A 159 4.20 2.68 7.94
CA PHE A 159 4.97 2.19 6.79
C PHE A 159 5.59 3.32 5.96
N GLY A 160 6.76 3.06 5.37
CA GLY A 160 7.47 4.03 4.53
C GLY A 160 6.88 4.23 3.13
N ASN A 161 5.96 3.36 2.70
CA ASN A 161 5.33 3.45 1.39
C ASN A 161 4.29 4.57 1.28
N SER A 162 3.98 4.94 0.03
CA SER A 162 2.99 5.98 -0.27
C SER A 162 1.54 5.62 0.06
N GLY A 163 1.29 4.36 0.42
CA GLY A 163 0.02 3.82 0.82
C GLY A 163 0.14 2.33 1.13
N PRO A 164 -0.89 1.71 1.73
CA PRO A 164 -0.92 0.29 1.99
C PRO A 164 -0.95 -0.49 0.68
N MET A 165 -0.20 -1.60 0.64
CA MET A 165 -0.02 -2.47 -0.54
C MET A 165 0.30 -1.68 -1.83
N SER A 166 1.11 -0.62 -1.77
CA SER A 166 1.41 0.24 -2.94
C SER A 166 2.03 -0.52 -4.11
N ALA A 167 2.70 -1.63 -3.83
CA ALA A 167 3.26 -2.51 -4.84
C ALA A 167 2.18 -3.23 -5.66
N ARG A 168 1.00 -3.51 -5.08
CA ARG A 168 -0.09 -4.25 -5.74
C ARG A 168 -1.27 -3.39 -6.12
N LEU A 169 -1.61 -2.42 -5.30
CA LEU A 169 -2.82 -1.62 -5.44
C LEU A 169 -2.53 -0.26 -6.10
N PRO A 170 -3.30 0.11 -7.13
CA PRO A 170 -3.29 1.47 -7.63
C PRO A 170 -3.45 2.48 -6.50
N ARG A 171 -2.71 3.60 -6.56
CA ARG A 171 -2.63 4.61 -5.50
C ARG A 171 -4.00 5.05 -4.96
N TYR A 172 -5.02 5.11 -5.81
CA TYR A 172 -6.35 5.51 -5.39
C TYR A 172 -7.05 4.49 -4.49
N LEU A 173 -6.80 3.19 -4.68
CA LEU A 173 -7.27 2.15 -3.77
C LEU A 173 -6.48 2.15 -2.48
N SER A 174 -5.15 2.27 -2.53
CA SER A 174 -4.33 2.40 -1.32
C SER A 174 -4.79 3.57 -0.45
N ALA A 175 -5.03 4.74 -1.03
CA ALA A 175 -5.54 5.91 -0.30
C ALA A 175 -6.94 5.67 0.28
N ALA A 176 -7.80 4.93 -0.44
CA ALA A 176 -9.14 4.61 0.03
C ALA A 176 -9.11 3.60 1.18
N ILE A 177 -8.18 2.62 1.15
CA ILE A 177 -7.93 1.69 2.26
C ILE A 177 -7.45 2.45 3.49
N SER A 178 -6.45 3.33 3.36
CA SER A 178 -6.00 4.14 4.51
C SER A 178 -7.13 4.92 5.15
N LYS A 179 -7.98 5.57 4.33
CA LYS A 179 -9.17 6.27 4.83
C LYS A 179 -10.11 5.30 5.56
N ARG A 180 -10.30 4.09 5.04
CA ARG A 180 -11.15 3.09 5.67
C ARG A 180 -10.59 2.62 7.00
N LEU A 181 -9.31 2.27 7.07
CA LEU A 181 -8.65 1.87 8.31
C LEU A 181 -8.77 2.94 9.39
N ARG A 182 -8.60 4.22 9.04
CA ARG A 182 -8.84 5.35 9.95
C ARG A 182 -10.28 5.42 10.47
N LEU A 183 -11.28 5.13 9.63
CA LEU A 183 -12.68 5.04 10.05
C LEU A 183 -12.94 3.89 11.04
N PHE A 184 -12.10 2.85 11.04
CA PHE A 184 -12.14 1.75 12.00
C PHE A 184 -11.27 2.00 13.25
N GLY A 185 -10.79 3.23 13.46
CA GLY A 185 -10.02 3.62 14.65
C GLY A 185 -8.54 3.23 14.59
N ILE A 186 -8.00 2.89 13.42
CA ILE A 186 -6.58 2.62 13.23
C ILE A 186 -5.87 3.92 12.86
N GLU A 187 -4.83 4.29 13.60
CA GLU A 187 -3.95 5.40 13.24
C GLU A 187 -3.01 4.97 12.11
N VAL A 188 -3.23 5.48 10.90
CA VAL A 188 -2.43 5.12 9.72
C VAL A 188 -1.41 6.19 9.39
N GLU A 189 -0.15 5.88 9.63
CA GLU A 189 1.01 6.72 9.34
C GLU A 189 1.70 6.27 8.05
N GLU A 190 1.27 6.90 6.95
CA GLU A 190 1.84 6.70 5.62
C GLU A 190 3.18 7.45 5.48
N ARG A 191 4.05 6.93 4.61
CA ARG A 191 5.35 7.52 4.29
C ARG A 191 6.19 7.78 5.54
N THR A 192 6.13 6.89 6.51
CA THR A 192 6.80 7.03 7.79
C THR A 192 7.93 6.01 7.88
N MET A 193 9.15 6.50 8.09
CA MET A 193 10.34 5.69 8.31
C MET A 193 10.71 5.74 9.79
N THR A 194 11.04 4.58 10.37
CA THR A 194 11.49 4.49 11.76
C THR A 194 12.98 4.76 11.81
N ARG A 195 13.39 5.73 12.63
CA ARG A 195 14.80 6.09 12.85
C ARG A 195 15.40 5.34 14.03
N TYR A 196 14.65 5.26 15.12
CA TYR A 196 15.15 4.76 16.40
C TYR A 196 14.02 4.23 17.27
N LEU A 197 14.30 3.17 18.02
CA LEU A 197 13.39 2.58 19.01
C LEU A 197 14.02 2.68 20.41
N SER A 198 13.28 3.23 21.36
CA SER A 198 13.70 3.28 22.76
C SER A 198 12.58 2.89 23.72
N MET A 199 12.93 2.64 24.98
CA MET A 199 11.96 2.59 26.07
C MET A 199 11.89 3.95 26.75
N ASP A 200 10.70 4.37 27.12
CA ASP A 200 10.48 5.54 27.97
C ASP A 200 11.03 5.22 29.36
N THR A 201 12.14 5.86 29.72
CA THR A 201 12.72 5.74 31.05
C THR A 201 12.04 6.77 31.94
N PRO A 202 11.24 6.37 32.95
CA PRO A 202 10.60 7.32 33.84
C PRO A 202 11.67 8.22 34.46
N PHE A 203 11.54 9.53 34.24
CA PHE A 203 12.47 10.49 34.79
C PHE A 203 12.34 10.43 36.32
N ASN A 204 13.45 10.15 37.00
CA ASN A 204 13.52 9.64 38.39
C ASN A 204 13.09 10.64 39.50
N GLY A 205 12.20 11.60 39.21
CA GLY A 205 12.02 12.80 40.04
C GLY A 205 10.59 13.17 40.48
N ALA A 206 9.52 12.51 40.04
CA ALA A 206 8.17 12.91 40.44
C ALA A 206 7.24 11.70 40.67
N SER A 207 7.04 11.38 41.94
CA SER A 207 6.10 10.39 42.46
C SER A 207 4.65 10.82 42.19
N SER A 208 3.87 9.95 41.55
CA SER A 208 2.45 9.72 41.95
C SER A 208 1.71 8.62 41.19
N LYS A 209 2.27 8.02 40.11
CA LYS A 209 1.76 6.76 39.56
C LYS A 209 2.79 6.17 38.61
N GLU A 210 3.33 5.01 38.96
CA GLU A 210 4.23 4.26 38.07
C GLU A 210 3.41 3.72 36.88
N GLU A 211 3.36 4.50 35.80
CA GLU A 211 2.94 3.93 34.52
C GLU A 211 4.01 2.94 34.04
N PRO A 212 3.61 1.79 33.48
CA PRO A 212 4.58 0.86 32.92
C PRO A 212 5.38 1.54 31.79
N PRO A 213 6.69 1.24 31.67
CA PRO A 213 7.52 1.84 30.63
C PRO A 213 6.98 1.46 29.26
N ARG A 214 6.78 2.48 28.41
CA ARG A 214 6.24 2.33 27.05
C ARG A 214 7.37 2.35 26.04
N LEU A 215 7.15 1.70 24.91
CA LEU A 215 8.04 1.77 23.76
C LEU A 215 7.84 3.12 23.06
N GLU A 216 8.93 3.82 22.78
CA GLU A 216 8.98 5.02 21.97
C GLU A 216 9.52 4.71 20.58
N ILE A 217 8.78 5.17 19.58
CA ILE A 217 9.08 5.01 18.17
C ILE A 217 9.39 6.39 17.61
N TYR A 218 10.66 6.63 17.28
CA TYR A 218 11.08 7.87 16.63
C TYR A 218 10.98 7.68 15.13
N THR A 219 10.11 8.46 14.52
CA THR A 219 9.78 8.36 13.10
C THR A 219 10.05 9.64 12.35
N VAL A 220 10.24 9.53 11.05
CA VAL A 220 10.36 10.66 10.13
C VAL A 220 9.51 10.41 8.90
N LYS A 221 8.93 11.46 8.32
CA LYS A 221 8.27 11.34 7.02
C LYS A 221 9.30 11.19 5.91
N SER A 222 9.03 10.35 4.91
CA SER A 222 9.95 10.08 3.78
C SER A 222 10.24 11.32 2.92
N TYR A 223 9.45 12.38 3.08
CA TYR A 223 9.59 13.66 2.37
C TYR A 223 10.02 14.80 3.30
N ASP A 224 10.30 14.52 4.57
CA ASP A 224 10.75 15.49 5.57
C ASP A 224 12.11 15.03 6.12
N SER A 225 13.11 15.89 6.12
CA SER A 225 14.45 15.54 6.60
C SER A 225 14.69 15.91 8.05
N LEU A 226 13.87 16.79 8.65
CA LEU A 226 14.24 17.46 9.90
C LEU A 226 13.32 17.13 11.08
N ASP A 227 12.02 16.92 10.86
CA ASP A 227 11.09 16.72 11.97
C ASP A 227 10.98 15.23 12.38
N SER A 228 11.41 14.93 13.61
CA SER A 228 11.29 13.58 14.18
C SER A 228 10.03 13.52 15.03
N ARG A 229 9.04 12.76 14.60
CA ARG A 229 7.83 12.51 15.39
C ARG A 229 8.06 11.34 16.33
N ARG A 230 7.90 11.58 17.64
CA ARG A 230 7.86 10.55 18.68
C ARG A 230 6.45 9.98 18.80
N MET A 231 6.34 8.66 18.81
CA MET A 231 5.10 7.91 19.04
C MET A 231 5.32 6.94 20.20
N SER A 232 4.29 6.63 20.99
CA SER A 232 4.39 5.66 22.08
C SER A 232 3.47 4.46 21.88
N ALA A 233 3.96 3.26 22.19
CA ALA A 233 3.23 2.00 22.09
C ALA A 233 3.60 1.06 23.25
N ASP A 234 2.72 0.12 23.58
CA ASP A 234 3.02 -0.93 24.58
C ASP A 234 3.64 -2.17 23.93
N LEU A 235 3.35 -2.38 22.65
CA LEU A 235 3.79 -3.51 21.84
C LEU A 235 4.02 -3.05 20.40
N LEU A 236 5.12 -3.48 19.80
CA LEU A 236 5.42 -3.26 18.39
C LEU A 236 5.51 -4.59 17.65
N VAL A 237 4.77 -4.70 16.55
CA VAL A 237 4.81 -5.86 15.66
C VAL A 237 5.40 -5.43 14.32
N VAL A 238 6.48 -6.08 13.89
CA VAL A 238 7.12 -5.85 12.59
C VAL A 238 6.59 -6.90 11.62
N ALA A 239 5.85 -6.48 10.60
CA ALA A 239 5.22 -7.32 9.59
C ALA A 239 5.68 -6.86 8.18
N PRO A 240 6.93 -7.17 7.79
CA PRO A 240 7.50 -6.72 6.52
C PRO A 240 6.72 -7.29 5.33
N SER A 241 6.64 -6.53 4.25
CA SER A 241 6.10 -7.05 2.99
C SER A 241 7.16 -7.90 2.30
N VAL A 242 6.85 -9.18 2.08
CA VAL A 242 7.74 -10.15 1.42
C VAL A 242 7.83 -9.92 -0.10
N ASP A 243 6.90 -9.13 -0.65
CA ASP A 243 6.81 -8.86 -2.09
C ASP A 243 8.02 -8.07 -2.61
N GLY A 244 8.77 -8.69 -3.54
CA GLY A 244 9.67 -8.02 -4.49
C GLY A 244 10.99 -7.49 -3.93
N MET A 245 11.55 -8.10 -2.89
CA MET A 245 12.96 -7.86 -2.59
C MET A 245 13.82 -8.67 -3.57
N ASN A 246 14.49 -7.94 -4.47
CA ASN A 246 15.29 -8.52 -5.54
C ASN A 246 16.67 -8.99 -5.06
N ASP A 247 17.09 -8.70 -3.83
CA ASP A 247 18.40 -9.10 -3.28
C ASP A 247 18.37 -9.15 -1.74
N ASP A 248 17.84 -10.24 -1.21
CA ASP A 248 17.52 -10.41 0.22
C ASP A 248 18.21 -11.62 0.86
N GLY A 249 19.30 -12.09 0.26
CA GLY A 249 20.05 -13.24 0.77
C GLY A 249 19.31 -14.58 0.60
N ARG A 250 18.24 -14.63 -0.21
CA ARG A 250 17.60 -15.87 -0.62
C ARG A 250 18.55 -16.75 -1.46
N ILE A 251 18.36 -18.05 -1.35
CA ILE A 251 19.18 -19.05 -2.05
C ILE A 251 18.87 -18.99 -3.53
N ALA A 252 19.86 -18.59 -4.33
CA ALA A 252 19.75 -18.65 -5.79
C ALA A 252 19.68 -20.11 -6.24
N THR A 253 18.74 -20.40 -7.12
CA THR A 253 18.49 -21.72 -7.70
C THR A 253 18.42 -21.62 -9.21
N ASN A 254 18.63 -22.73 -9.93
CA ASN A 254 18.28 -22.81 -11.35
C ASN A 254 16.75 -22.95 -11.55
N SER A 255 16.29 -23.10 -12.79
CA SER A 255 14.86 -23.29 -13.10
C SER A 255 14.25 -24.58 -12.53
N GLU A 256 15.09 -25.51 -12.07
CA GLU A 256 14.74 -26.80 -11.49
C GLU A 256 14.85 -26.79 -9.95
N PHE A 257 15.04 -25.61 -9.34
CA PHE A 257 15.21 -25.42 -7.90
C PHE A 257 16.48 -26.03 -7.27
N HIS A 258 17.48 -26.37 -8.08
CA HIS A 258 18.80 -26.74 -7.57
C HIS A 258 19.55 -25.50 -7.09
N ALA A 259 19.93 -25.50 -5.81
CA ALA A 259 20.89 -24.55 -5.26
C ALA A 259 22.34 -25.04 -5.47
N ALA A 260 22.54 -26.36 -5.38
CA ALA A 260 23.79 -27.05 -5.70
C ALA A 260 23.48 -28.51 -6.07
N SER A 261 24.51 -29.32 -6.37
CA SER A 261 24.36 -30.76 -6.61
C SER A 261 23.64 -31.43 -5.43
N SER A 262 22.51 -32.06 -5.70
CA SER A 262 21.64 -32.70 -4.69
C SER A 262 21.14 -31.80 -3.54
N ILE A 263 21.28 -30.46 -3.67
CA ILE A 263 20.74 -29.48 -2.72
C ILE A 263 19.71 -28.63 -3.46
N PHE A 264 18.49 -28.64 -2.94
CA PHE A 264 17.38 -27.87 -3.50
C PHE A 264 16.89 -26.83 -2.50
N ALA A 265 16.40 -25.72 -3.02
CA ALA A 265 15.69 -24.73 -2.23
C ALA A 265 14.36 -24.41 -2.91
N ALA A 266 13.29 -24.37 -2.14
CA ALA A 266 11.95 -24.07 -2.64
C ALA A 266 11.17 -23.19 -1.65
N GLY A 267 10.09 -22.58 -2.12
CA GLY A 267 9.33 -21.62 -1.33
C GLY A 267 10.10 -20.31 -1.11
N SER A 268 9.68 -19.52 -0.12
CA SER A 268 10.13 -18.13 0.06
C SER A 268 11.62 -17.96 0.37
N VAL A 269 12.36 -19.04 0.57
CA VAL A 269 13.82 -19.02 0.75
C VAL A 269 14.57 -19.11 -0.59
N ALA A 270 13.89 -19.48 -1.67
CA ALA A 270 14.51 -19.73 -2.98
C ALA A 270 14.21 -18.60 -3.97
N LYS A 271 15.24 -18.26 -4.75
CA LYS A 271 15.20 -17.32 -5.87
C LYS A 271 15.51 -18.11 -7.14
N TYR A 272 14.61 -18.10 -8.12
CA TYR A 272 14.72 -18.90 -9.34
C TYR A 272 14.68 -18.00 -10.57
N PRO A 273 15.35 -18.35 -11.68
CA PRO A 273 15.26 -17.60 -12.92
C PRO A 273 13.86 -17.73 -13.52
N ASN A 274 13.17 -16.61 -13.69
CA ASN A 274 11.88 -16.57 -14.36
C ASN A 274 12.09 -16.28 -15.86
N ALA A 275 11.83 -17.29 -16.69
CA ALA A 275 11.99 -17.20 -18.14
C ALA A 275 11.11 -16.11 -18.79
N ARG A 276 9.97 -15.75 -18.20
CA ARG A 276 9.05 -14.74 -18.76
C ARG A 276 9.56 -13.32 -18.55
N THR A 277 10.17 -13.05 -17.41
CA THR A 277 10.68 -11.72 -17.06
C THR A 277 12.13 -11.54 -17.44
N GLY A 278 12.86 -12.64 -17.65
CA GLY A 278 14.32 -12.63 -17.75
C GLY A 278 15.00 -12.25 -16.43
N GLN A 279 14.26 -12.20 -15.32
CA GLN A 279 14.75 -11.82 -14.00
C GLN A 279 14.62 -12.99 -13.03
N ALA A 280 15.42 -12.98 -11.97
CA ALA A 280 15.29 -13.95 -10.90
C ALA A 280 14.16 -13.52 -9.94
N ASP A 281 13.18 -14.39 -9.73
CA ASP A 281 12.01 -14.16 -8.89
C ASP A 281 12.01 -15.11 -7.68
N VAL A 282 11.19 -14.79 -6.69
CA VAL A 282 11.10 -15.53 -5.43
C VAL A 282 10.08 -16.66 -5.58
N ALA A 283 10.46 -17.89 -5.24
CA ALA A 283 9.52 -18.98 -5.14
C ALA A 283 8.56 -18.73 -3.96
N GLY A 284 7.26 -18.77 -4.17
CA GLY A 284 6.27 -18.27 -3.23
C GLY A 284 6.02 -16.76 -3.27
N GLY A 285 6.67 -16.05 -4.20
CA GLY A 285 6.46 -14.63 -4.45
C GLY A 285 5.36 -14.37 -5.48
N THR A 286 5.67 -13.51 -6.45
CA THR A 286 4.70 -13.02 -7.43
C THR A 286 4.26 -14.10 -8.41
N TYR A 287 5.16 -14.92 -8.97
CA TYR A 287 4.84 -15.79 -10.12
C TYR A 287 4.66 -17.26 -9.80
N LEU A 288 5.35 -17.78 -8.79
CA LEU A 288 5.31 -19.20 -8.44
C LEU A 288 4.85 -19.38 -7.00
N SER A 289 3.90 -20.27 -6.77
CA SER A 289 3.48 -20.64 -5.41
C SER A 289 4.58 -21.40 -4.69
N ALA A 290 4.72 -21.19 -3.38
CA ALA A 290 5.70 -21.91 -2.57
C ALA A 290 5.45 -23.43 -2.57
N GLN A 291 4.17 -23.84 -2.54
CA GLN A 291 3.78 -25.25 -2.60
C GLN A 291 4.20 -25.89 -3.92
N LEU A 292 3.97 -25.21 -5.05
CA LEU A 292 4.32 -25.71 -6.36
C LEU A 292 5.85 -25.77 -6.55
N ALA A 293 6.57 -24.76 -6.08
CA ALA A 293 8.04 -24.79 -6.07
C ALA A 293 8.55 -26.00 -5.26
N GLY A 294 7.92 -26.30 -4.12
CA GLY A 294 8.24 -27.46 -3.29
C GLY A 294 7.97 -28.79 -4.00
N GLU A 295 6.85 -28.90 -4.71
CA GLU A 295 6.49 -30.07 -5.50
C GLU A 295 7.48 -30.31 -6.66
N ILE A 296 7.88 -29.24 -7.36
CA ILE A 296 8.88 -29.31 -8.43
C ILE A 296 10.23 -29.75 -7.86
N ALA A 297 10.71 -29.11 -6.79
CA ALA A 297 11.96 -29.48 -6.14
C ALA A 297 11.94 -30.93 -5.66
N ALA A 298 10.85 -31.38 -5.04
CA ALA A 298 10.70 -32.77 -4.58
C ALA A 298 10.68 -33.78 -5.74
N THR A 299 10.03 -33.43 -6.86
CA THR A 299 10.01 -34.28 -8.06
C THR A 299 11.43 -34.44 -8.62
N ASN A 300 12.18 -33.34 -8.70
CA ASN A 300 13.56 -33.34 -9.18
C ASN A 300 14.50 -34.11 -8.24
N MET A 301 14.32 -34.04 -6.92
CA MET A 301 15.03 -34.88 -5.95
C MET A 301 14.84 -36.38 -6.23
N VAL A 302 13.60 -36.80 -6.53
CA VAL A 302 13.28 -38.21 -6.82
C VAL A 302 13.89 -38.66 -8.15
N ILE A 303 13.92 -37.79 -9.15
CA ILE A 303 14.56 -38.06 -10.45
C ILE A 303 16.08 -38.23 -10.26
N GLU A 304 16.74 -37.29 -9.58
CA GLU A 304 18.19 -37.33 -9.34
C GLU A 304 18.60 -38.58 -8.52
N SER A 305 17.81 -38.94 -7.50
CA SER A 305 18.04 -40.17 -6.72
C SER A 305 17.97 -41.44 -7.57
N ARG A 306 17.07 -41.50 -8.57
CA ARG A 306 16.96 -42.66 -9.48
C ARG A 306 18.08 -42.70 -10.52
N GLU A 307 18.63 -41.55 -10.89
CA GLU A 307 19.73 -41.46 -11.86
C GLU A 307 21.06 -41.86 -11.23
N GLY A 308 21.30 -41.52 -9.96
CA GLY A 308 22.45 -42.02 -9.20
C GLY A 308 22.56 -43.55 -9.20
N ASP A 309 21.42 -44.24 -9.06
CA ASP A 309 21.37 -45.72 -9.11
C ASP A 309 21.53 -46.28 -10.54
N LYS A 310 21.16 -45.51 -11.58
CA LYS A 310 21.21 -45.92 -12.99
C LYS A 310 22.51 -45.56 -13.69
N LEU A 311 23.31 -44.63 -13.17
CA LEU A 311 24.63 -44.30 -13.72
C LEU A 311 25.60 -45.49 -13.62
N LEU A 312 25.33 -46.44 -12.72
CA LEU A 312 25.99 -47.76 -12.67
C LEU A 312 25.48 -48.76 -13.72
N LYS A 313 24.39 -48.49 -14.44
CA LYS A 313 23.75 -49.49 -15.33
C LYS A 313 23.33 -49.04 -16.73
N ARG A 314 23.32 -47.75 -17.11
CA ARG A 314 22.75 -47.36 -18.42
C ARG A 314 23.52 -46.27 -19.18
N LYS A 315 24.48 -46.72 -20.00
CA LYS A 315 25.07 -45.98 -21.12
C LYS A 315 24.19 -46.02 -22.40
N LYS A 316 22.86 -46.18 -22.30
CA LYS A 316 22.04 -46.51 -23.50
C LYS A 316 20.54 -46.13 -23.49
N GLN A 317 20.14 -45.06 -22.79
CA GLN A 317 18.78 -44.51 -22.92
C GLN A 317 18.85 -42.98 -23.01
N SER A 318 19.00 -42.48 -24.23
CA SER A 318 19.13 -41.05 -24.58
C SER A 318 17.84 -40.41 -25.10
N GLU A 319 16.67 -40.92 -24.73
CA GLU A 319 15.36 -40.40 -25.16
C GLU A 319 14.34 -40.42 -24.02
N ILE A 320 14.72 -39.90 -22.86
CA ILE A 320 13.73 -39.44 -21.88
C ILE A 320 13.53 -37.97 -22.20
N GLU A 321 12.43 -37.67 -22.91
CA GLU A 321 11.94 -36.31 -23.12
C GLU A 321 12.05 -35.52 -21.80
N PRO A 322 12.57 -34.28 -21.79
CA PRO A 322 12.71 -33.48 -20.58
C PRO A 322 11.34 -33.29 -19.92
N SER A 323 11.06 -34.16 -18.95
CA SER A 323 9.73 -34.40 -18.40
C SER A 323 9.44 -33.41 -17.30
N SER A 324 9.18 -32.16 -17.66
CA SER A 324 8.31 -31.22 -16.93
C SER A 324 8.41 -29.86 -17.63
N HIS A 325 7.81 -29.72 -18.81
CA HIS A 325 7.52 -28.38 -19.30
C HIS A 325 6.67 -27.68 -18.25
N PHE A 326 7.27 -26.66 -17.62
CA PHE A 326 6.67 -25.76 -16.64
C PHE A 326 5.31 -25.32 -17.20
N GLN A 327 4.22 -25.96 -16.79
CA GLN A 327 2.91 -25.49 -17.19
C GLN A 327 2.75 -24.16 -16.48
N GLU A 328 2.83 -23.07 -17.23
CA GLU A 328 2.97 -21.72 -16.70
C GLU A 328 1.89 -21.46 -15.63
N PHE A 329 2.34 -21.47 -14.37
CA PHE A 329 1.46 -21.30 -13.24
C PHE A 329 1.19 -19.82 -13.09
N ILE A 330 0.01 -19.38 -13.51
CA ILE A 330 -0.41 -18.01 -13.23
C ILE A 330 -0.78 -17.94 -11.74
N PRO A 331 -0.08 -17.10 -10.96
CA PRO A 331 -0.25 -16.97 -9.52
C PRO A 331 -1.65 -16.47 -9.19
N VAL A 332 -2.19 -16.93 -8.06
CA VAL A 332 -3.49 -16.51 -7.54
C VAL A 332 -3.29 -16.08 -6.10
N TRP A 333 -3.69 -14.86 -5.78
CA TRP A 333 -3.64 -14.31 -4.44
C TRP A 333 -5.03 -13.85 -4.02
N ARG A 334 -5.41 -14.15 -2.77
CA ARG A 334 -6.71 -13.80 -2.20
C ARG A 334 -6.52 -13.00 -0.91
N SER A 335 -7.42 -12.05 -0.66
CA SER A 335 -7.45 -11.25 0.56
C SER A 335 -8.16 -11.93 1.74
N ASP A 336 -8.65 -13.15 1.60
CA ASP A 336 -9.36 -13.88 2.67
C ASP A 336 -8.56 -15.08 3.18
N VAL A 337 -7.49 -15.48 2.48
CA VAL A 337 -6.59 -16.55 2.89
C VAL A 337 -5.38 -15.94 3.56
N ILE A 338 -5.13 -16.40 4.79
CA ILE A 338 -3.92 -16.09 5.52
C ILE A 338 -3.05 -17.37 5.51
N PRO A 339 -1.85 -17.36 4.89
CA PRO A 339 -1.08 -18.58 4.67
C PRO A 339 -0.68 -19.37 5.93
N TYR A 340 -0.74 -18.78 7.13
CA TYR A 340 -0.23 -19.37 8.37
C TYR A 340 -1.30 -19.78 9.38
N THR A 341 -2.58 -19.50 9.13
CA THR A 341 -3.64 -20.08 9.96
C THR A 341 -3.82 -21.52 9.53
N SER A 342 -3.15 -22.45 10.23
CA SER A 342 -3.41 -23.89 10.10
C SER A 342 -4.89 -24.10 10.40
N THR A 343 -5.68 -24.23 9.33
CA THR A 343 -7.03 -24.72 9.40
C THR A 343 -6.90 -26.19 9.74
N ASN A 344 -7.00 -26.51 11.04
CA ASN A 344 -7.10 -27.90 11.43
C ASN A 344 -8.50 -28.32 10.96
N PRO A 345 -8.63 -29.12 9.88
CA PRO A 345 -9.92 -29.33 9.21
C PRO A 345 -10.98 -29.93 10.13
N ASN A 346 -10.56 -30.49 11.26
CA ASN A 346 -11.43 -31.13 12.25
C ASN A 346 -11.98 -30.19 13.33
N ASN A 347 -11.53 -28.94 13.43
CA ASN A 347 -11.95 -28.03 14.52
C ASN A 347 -12.67 -26.74 14.06
N ASP A 348 -12.93 -26.59 12.75
CA ASP A 348 -13.09 -25.28 12.12
C ASP A 348 -14.54 -24.92 11.73
N LYS A 349 -15.32 -24.45 12.70
CA LYS A 349 -16.49 -23.57 12.43
C LYS A 349 -16.42 -22.20 13.10
N SER A 350 -15.43 -21.98 13.95
CA SER A 350 -15.37 -20.78 14.78
C SER A 350 -13.98 -20.16 14.75
N HIS A 351 -13.83 -19.07 13.98
CA HIS A 351 -13.28 -17.78 14.47
C HIS A 351 -12.37 -16.99 13.53
N SER A 352 -11.91 -17.48 12.37
CA SER A 352 -11.18 -16.59 11.44
C SER A 352 -12.08 -16.04 10.34
N SER A 353 -13.06 -15.19 10.72
CA SER A 353 -13.60 -14.27 9.72
C SER A 353 -12.50 -13.25 9.39
N PRO A 354 -12.04 -13.11 8.14
CA PRO A 354 -10.99 -12.16 7.80
C PRO A 354 -11.42 -10.75 8.19
N SER A 355 -10.66 -10.10 9.06
CA SER A 355 -11.00 -8.81 9.64
C SER A 355 -11.09 -7.73 8.56
N LEU A 356 -10.25 -7.79 7.54
CA LEU A 356 -10.32 -6.89 6.38
C LEU A 356 -11.63 -7.04 5.59
N TYR A 357 -12.19 -8.24 5.50
CA TYR A 357 -13.49 -8.45 4.84
C TYR A 357 -14.59 -7.67 5.56
N SER A 358 -14.58 -7.66 6.89
CA SER A 358 -15.54 -6.87 7.68
C SER A 358 -15.38 -5.36 7.47
N MET A 359 -14.20 -4.90 7.06
CA MET A 359 -13.92 -3.51 6.69
C MET A 359 -14.30 -3.17 5.23
N GLY A 360 -14.80 -4.14 4.47
CA GLY A 360 -15.09 -3.99 3.04
C GLY A 360 -13.84 -3.96 2.16
N ILE A 361 -12.75 -4.60 2.61
CA ILE A 361 -11.53 -4.79 1.84
C ILE A 361 -11.54 -6.26 1.40
N HIS A 362 -11.81 -6.47 0.11
CA HIS A 362 -11.92 -7.80 -0.49
C HIS A 362 -11.30 -7.77 -1.88
N ALA A 363 -10.28 -8.57 -2.12
CA ALA A 363 -9.54 -8.56 -3.37
C ALA A 363 -9.08 -9.96 -3.78
N LEU A 364 -9.17 -10.23 -5.07
CA LEU A 364 -8.56 -11.39 -5.73
C LEU A 364 -7.61 -10.87 -6.79
N CYS A 365 -6.34 -11.22 -6.72
CA CYS A 365 -5.34 -10.86 -7.73
C CYS A 365 -4.89 -12.13 -8.46
N ILE A 366 -4.89 -12.10 -9.79
CA ILE A 366 -4.41 -13.19 -10.64
C ILE A 366 -3.35 -12.63 -11.58
N GLY A 367 -2.21 -13.30 -11.67
CA GLY A 367 -1.06 -12.82 -12.43
C GLY A 367 -0.26 -11.74 -11.69
N ARG A 368 0.51 -10.95 -12.45
CA ARG A 368 1.31 -9.85 -11.89
C ARG A 368 0.46 -8.59 -11.77
N CYS A 369 -0.05 -8.36 -10.57
CA CYS A 369 -0.69 -7.11 -10.18
C CYS A 369 0.35 -6.18 -9.55
N ASP A 370 1.15 -5.49 -10.38
CA ASP A 370 2.19 -4.56 -9.94
C ASP A 370 1.81 -3.12 -10.32
N SER A 371 1.28 -2.33 -9.38
CA SER A 371 0.81 -0.97 -9.67
C SER A 371 1.91 0.08 -9.75
N GLU A 372 3.14 -0.26 -9.35
CA GLU A 372 4.29 0.64 -9.48
C GLU A 372 4.91 0.48 -10.87
N GLY A 373 5.02 -0.77 -11.34
CA GLY A 373 5.63 -1.12 -12.62
C GLY A 373 4.68 -1.28 -13.81
N MET A 374 3.37 -1.07 -13.66
CA MET A 374 2.40 -1.29 -14.75
C MET A 374 1.37 -0.17 -14.88
N SER A 375 0.82 -0.02 -16.08
CA SER A 375 -0.38 0.79 -16.28
C SER A 375 -1.61 0.01 -15.82
N THR A 376 -2.67 0.70 -15.42
CA THR A 376 -3.90 0.02 -14.95
C THR A 376 -5.17 0.58 -15.57
N HIS A 377 -6.08 -0.32 -15.95
CA HIS A 377 -7.45 -0.01 -16.36
C HIS A 377 -8.42 -0.53 -15.30
N GLY A 378 -8.99 0.36 -14.49
CA GLY A 378 -10.00 0.04 -13.49
C GLY A 378 -11.41 0.33 -13.98
N PHE A 379 -12.34 -0.60 -13.77
CA PHE A 379 -13.76 -0.48 -14.08
C PHE A 379 -14.58 -0.64 -12.80
N TRP A 380 -15.32 0.40 -12.43
CA TRP A 380 -15.94 0.54 -11.11
C TRP A 380 -17.46 0.67 -11.18
N TRP A 381 -18.17 -0.15 -10.42
CA TRP A 381 -19.59 0.05 -10.12
C TRP A 381 -19.68 0.76 -8.78
N THR A 382 -19.98 2.06 -8.81
CA THR A 382 -20.12 2.91 -7.62
C THR A 382 -21.58 2.99 -7.18
N ASN A 383 -21.81 3.39 -5.93
CA ASN A 383 -23.14 3.35 -5.29
C ASN A 383 -24.11 4.46 -5.73
N THR A 384 -23.69 5.38 -6.60
CA THR A 384 -24.34 6.70 -6.70
C THR A 384 -25.59 6.76 -7.58
N ASN A 385 -25.78 5.86 -8.56
CA ASN A 385 -26.84 6.07 -9.57
C ASN A 385 -27.98 5.03 -9.61
N GLN A 386 -27.92 3.92 -8.87
CA GLN A 386 -28.98 2.89 -8.95
C GLN A 386 -30.16 3.13 -8.00
N GLN A 387 -30.00 3.90 -6.91
CA GLN A 387 -31.05 4.03 -5.91
C GLN A 387 -32.17 5.02 -6.29
N SER A 388 -31.93 5.97 -7.20
CA SER A 388 -32.91 7.02 -7.52
C SER A 388 -33.98 6.58 -8.52
N SER A 389 -33.69 5.60 -9.40
CA SER A 389 -34.64 5.15 -10.42
C SER A 389 -35.63 4.09 -9.93
N GLU A 390 -35.22 3.19 -9.02
CA GLU A 390 -36.10 2.15 -8.46
C GLU A 390 -37.08 2.73 -7.42
N SER A 391 -36.66 3.72 -6.61
CA SER A 391 -37.53 4.29 -5.57
C SER A 391 -38.72 5.08 -6.12
N ARG A 392 -38.71 5.50 -7.39
CA ARG A 392 -39.80 6.25 -8.02
C ARG A 392 -40.86 5.40 -8.70
N ARG A 393 -40.66 4.09 -8.85
CA ARG A 393 -41.61 3.20 -9.55
C ARG A 393 -42.44 2.31 -8.63
N ASN A 394 -42.16 2.29 -7.33
CA ASN A 394 -42.83 1.40 -6.38
C ASN A 394 -43.95 2.06 -5.55
N SER A 395 -44.31 3.32 -5.79
CA SER A 395 -45.43 3.95 -5.05
C SER A 395 -46.81 3.71 -5.68
N ASP A 396 -46.87 3.37 -6.97
CA ASP A 396 -48.14 3.42 -7.69
C ASP A 396 -48.43 2.06 -8.37
N ASN A 397 -49.42 1.36 -7.82
CA ASN A 397 -50.24 0.28 -8.42
C ASN A 397 -49.82 -1.21 -8.35
N SER A 398 -50.75 -1.96 -7.72
CA SER A 398 -51.30 -3.27 -8.10
C SER A 398 -50.62 -4.57 -7.61
N GLU A 399 -51.40 -5.26 -6.80
CA GLU A 399 -51.38 -6.69 -6.45
C GLU A 399 -51.49 -7.56 -7.72
N SER A 400 -50.45 -8.33 -8.09
CA SER A 400 -50.56 -9.66 -8.73
C SER A 400 -49.21 -10.27 -9.17
N THR A 401 -48.85 -11.38 -8.52
CA THR A 401 -48.22 -12.61 -9.05
C THR A 401 -46.90 -12.58 -9.86
N THR A 402 -46.10 -11.51 -9.89
CA THR A 402 -44.84 -11.47 -10.68
C THR A 402 -43.57 -11.21 -9.85
N GLU A 403 -43.44 -11.78 -8.65
CA GLU A 403 -42.31 -11.53 -7.74
C GLU A 403 -40.96 -12.15 -8.17
N GLU A 404 -40.93 -13.03 -9.17
CA GLU A 404 -39.72 -13.80 -9.51
C GLU A 404 -38.80 -13.10 -10.54
N SER A 405 -39.26 -12.05 -11.23
CA SER A 405 -38.44 -11.32 -12.22
C SER A 405 -37.65 -10.15 -11.59
N THR A 406 -38.18 -9.48 -10.57
CA THR A 406 -37.53 -8.36 -9.86
C THR A 406 -36.39 -8.77 -8.94
N ARG A 407 -36.27 -10.06 -8.59
CA ARG A 407 -35.09 -10.58 -7.87
C ARG A 407 -33.83 -10.67 -8.74
N ARG A 408 -33.92 -10.49 -10.06
CA ARG A 408 -32.86 -10.90 -11.02
C ARG A 408 -31.81 -9.85 -11.34
N SER A 409 -32.02 -8.58 -11.00
CA SER A 409 -31.06 -7.49 -11.26
C SER A 409 -30.54 -6.88 -9.97
N VAL A 410 -29.56 -7.52 -9.36
CA VAL A 410 -28.90 -7.02 -8.15
C VAL A 410 -27.58 -6.39 -8.57
N GLY A 411 -27.43 -5.08 -8.34
CA GLY A 411 -26.14 -4.41 -8.52
C GLY A 411 -25.03 -5.02 -7.64
N PRO A 412 -23.76 -5.06 -8.10
CA PRO A 412 -22.66 -5.69 -7.35
C PRO A 412 -22.52 -5.16 -5.92
N ASN A 413 -22.70 -3.85 -5.74
CA ASN A 413 -22.63 -3.24 -4.41
C ASN A 413 -23.78 -3.64 -3.50
N SER A 414 -25.01 -3.82 -4.01
CA SER A 414 -26.14 -4.24 -3.17
C SER A 414 -26.00 -5.69 -2.77
N PHE A 415 -25.44 -6.54 -3.65
CA PHE A 415 -25.03 -7.89 -3.29
C PHE A 415 -24.02 -7.86 -2.13
N MET A 416 -22.93 -7.09 -2.28
CA MET A 416 -21.90 -7.02 -1.23
C MET A 416 -22.41 -6.44 0.08
N ARG A 417 -23.28 -5.42 0.06
CA ARG A 417 -23.92 -4.93 1.30
C ARG A 417 -24.69 -6.05 2.00
N ARG A 418 -25.38 -6.92 1.25
CA ARG A 418 -26.13 -8.04 1.83
C ARG A 418 -25.19 -9.12 2.36
N ALA A 419 -24.13 -9.43 1.62
CA ALA A 419 -23.09 -10.37 2.06
C ALA A 419 -22.42 -9.89 3.35
N THR A 420 -21.88 -8.67 3.39
CA THR A 420 -21.20 -8.12 4.57
C THR A 420 -22.13 -7.92 5.77
N ARG A 421 -23.41 -7.60 5.53
CA ARG A 421 -24.42 -7.53 6.61
C ARG A 421 -24.63 -8.87 7.30
N ARG A 422 -24.63 -9.99 6.56
CA ARG A 422 -24.77 -11.34 7.15
C ARG A 422 -23.59 -11.68 8.06
N PHE A 423 -22.39 -11.23 7.71
CA PHE A 423 -21.21 -11.39 8.57
C PHE A 423 -21.33 -10.56 9.85
N ALA A 424 -21.73 -9.30 9.74
CA ALA A 424 -21.91 -8.43 10.92
C ALA A 424 -22.99 -8.95 11.88
N MET A 425 -24.06 -9.56 11.37
CA MET A 425 -25.19 -10.06 12.18
C MET A 425 -24.86 -11.29 13.04
N LYS A 426 -23.77 -12.01 12.77
CA LYS A 426 -23.32 -13.10 13.66
C LYS A 426 -22.60 -12.60 14.92
N SER A 427 -22.35 -11.29 15.03
CA SER A 427 -21.82 -10.68 16.24
C SER A 427 -22.88 -10.64 17.35
N PRO A 428 -22.55 -10.94 18.62
CA PRO A 428 -23.50 -11.01 19.72
C PRO A 428 -24.31 -9.71 19.86
N LYS A 429 -25.62 -9.90 20.05
CA LYS A 429 -26.67 -8.87 20.14
C LYS A 429 -26.26 -7.72 21.07
N GLY A 430 -25.95 -6.55 20.52
CA GLY A 430 -25.67 -5.34 21.30
C GLY A 430 -24.77 -4.31 20.62
N SER A 431 -24.04 -4.70 19.58
CA SER A 431 -23.16 -3.80 18.84
C SER A 431 -23.94 -2.94 17.84
N VAL A 432 -23.65 -1.64 17.85
CA VAL A 432 -24.09 -0.55 16.96
C VAL A 432 -24.52 -1.06 15.58
N SER A 433 -25.67 -0.57 15.07
CA SER A 433 -26.20 -0.84 13.72
C SER A 433 -25.17 -0.48 12.63
N THR A 434 -24.20 -1.36 12.38
CA THR A 434 -23.28 -1.23 11.26
C THR A 434 -24.08 -1.64 10.04
N ARG A 435 -24.64 -0.65 9.33
CA ARG A 435 -25.00 -0.81 7.91
C ARG A 435 -23.81 -1.50 7.24
N GLY A 436 -24.00 -2.74 6.77
CA GLY A 436 -22.90 -3.61 6.30
C GLY A 436 -21.86 -2.83 5.49
N ALA A 437 -20.59 -3.03 5.80
CA ALA A 437 -19.52 -2.24 5.20
C ALA A 437 -19.55 -2.42 3.69
N LEU A 438 -19.72 -1.30 2.99
CA LEU A 438 -19.54 -1.25 1.55
C LEU A 438 -18.09 -1.54 1.21
N PRO A 439 -17.83 -2.19 0.06
CA PRO A 439 -16.49 -2.20 -0.49
C PRO A 439 -15.93 -0.77 -0.57
N VAL A 440 -14.69 -0.61 -0.11
CA VAL A 440 -13.99 0.67 -0.23
C VAL A 440 -13.92 1.04 -1.72
N TYR A 441 -14.41 2.23 -2.10
CA TYR A 441 -14.46 2.66 -3.52
C TYR A 441 -15.49 1.92 -4.42
N GLY A 442 -16.32 1.03 -3.87
CA GLY A 442 -17.27 0.22 -4.63
C GLY A 442 -16.69 -1.10 -5.12
N SER A 443 -17.40 -1.77 -6.03
CA SER A 443 -16.97 -3.06 -6.60
C SER A 443 -16.38 -2.83 -7.99
N GLY A 444 -15.33 -3.54 -8.39
CA GLY A 444 -14.69 -3.30 -9.68
C GLY A 444 -13.68 -4.36 -10.10
N VAL A 445 -13.18 -4.19 -11.32
CA VAL A 445 -12.14 -5.02 -11.94
C VAL A 445 -11.00 -4.11 -12.39
N VAL A 446 -9.75 -4.49 -12.13
CA VAL A 446 -8.56 -3.75 -12.52
C VAL A 446 -7.65 -4.64 -13.36
N TYR A 447 -7.34 -4.23 -14.57
CA TYR A 447 -6.35 -4.87 -15.43
C TYR A 447 -5.00 -4.17 -15.27
N TYR A 448 -3.92 -4.95 -15.23
CA TYR A 448 -2.54 -4.48 -15.16
C TYR A 448 -1.87 -4.79 -16.48
N LEU A 449 -1.41 -3.76 -17.17
CA LEU A 449 -0.82 -3.86 -18.49
C LEU A 449 0.64 -3.45 -18.43
N ASP A 450 1.52 -4.25 -19.02
CA ASP A 450 2.93 -3.91 -19.17
C ASP A 450 3.15 -2.73 -20.14
N ARG A 451 4.41 -2.39 -20.40
CA ARG A 451 4.78 -1.28 -21.30
C ARG A 451 4.39 -1.55 -22.77
N CYS A 452 4.26 -2.82 -23.15
CA CYS A 452 3.77 -3.24 -24.46
C CYS A 452 2.24 -3.31 -24.50
N GLY A 453 1.59 -3.01 -23.37
CA GLY A 453 0.15 -3.08 -23.17
C GLY A 453 -0.38 -4.50 -22.95
N ASN A 454 0.49 -5.51 -22.79
CA ASN A 454 0.02 -6.86 -22.55
C ASN A 454 -0.58 -6.99 -21.14
N ILE A 455 -1.70 -7.71 -21.01
CA ILE A 455 -2.34 -7.99 -19.73
C ILE A 455 -1.47 -8.96 -18.94
N GLN A 456 -0.82 -8.46 -17.89
CA GLN A 456 0.03 -9.25 -17.00
C GLN A 456 -0.71 -9.69 -15.73
N GLY A 457 -1.76 -8.97 -15.33
CA GLY A 457 -2.55 -9.30 -14.16
C GLY A 457 -3.97 -8.74 -14.20
N VAL A 458 -4.86 -9.38 -13.45
CA VAL A 458 -6.25 -8.96 -13.27
C VAL A 458 -6.59 -9.04 -11.79
N MET A 459 -7.15 -7.96 -11.25
CA MET A 459 -7.62 -7.88 -9.87
C MET A 459 -9.14 -7.67 -9.83
N LEU A 460 -9.84 -8.46 -9.05
CA LEU A 460 -11.20 -8.19 -8.62
C LEU A 460 -11.17 -7.45 -7.29
N TRP A 461 -12.00 -6.43 -7.15
CA TRP A 461 -12.10 -5.63 -5.94
C TRP A 461 -13.56 -5.53 -5.49
N GLY A 462 -13.83 -5.87 -4.23
CA GLY A 462 -15.17 -5.80 -3.67
C GLY A 462 -16.16 -6.73 -4.36
N LEU A 463 -15.71 -7.84 -4.96
CA LEU A 463 -16.57 -8.83 -5.61
C LEU A 463 -16.39 -10.19 -4.95
N PRO A 464 -17.45 -11.00 -4.79
CA PRO A 464 -17.31 -12.38 -4.32
C PRO A 464 -16.47 -13.17 -5.32
N PHE A 465 -15.53 -13.98 -4.83
CA PHE A 465 -14.73 -14.88 -5.67
C PHE A 465 -14.79 -16.33 -5.18
N SER A 466 -15.67 -16.60 -4.24
CA SER A 466 -15.92 -17.92 -3.68
C SER A 466 -16.97 -18.65 -4.52
N GLU A 467 -16.99 -19.98 -4.48
CA GLU A 467 -17.95 -20.81 -5.24
C GLU A 467 -19.39 -20.50 -4.86
N ASP A 468 -19.67 -20.35 -3.57
CA ASP A 468 -20.91 -19.78 -3.08
C ASP A 468 -20.69 -18.30 -2.72
N PRO A 469 -21.24 -17.35 -3.49
CA PRO A 469 -21.06 -15.92 -3.22
C PRO A 469 -21.76 -15.49 -1.92
N SER A 470 -22.65 -16.30 -1.35
CA SER A 470 -23.24 -16.10 -0.02
C SER A 470 -22.28 -16.50 1.11
N PHE A 471 -21.30 -17.35 0.84
CA PHE A 471 -20.36 -17.90 1.81
C PHE A 471 -18.92 -17.65 1.38
N VAL A 472 -18.34 -16.55 1.86
CA VAL A 472 -16.99 -16.08 1.50
C VAL A 472 -15.91 -17.13 1.75
N GLN A 473 -16.07 -17.93 2.80
CA GLN A 473 -15.12 -19.00 3.16
C GLN A 473 -15.24 -20.26 2.28
N SER A 474 -16.12 -20.28 1.26
CA SER A 474 -16.13 -21.40 0.31
C SER A 474 -14.85 -21.44 -0.52
N SER A 475 -14.66 -22.58 -1.18
CA SER A 475 -13.64 -22.78 -2.22
C SER A 475 -13.65 -21.63 -3.22
N ILE A 476 -12.51 -21.37 -3.86
CA ILE A 476 -12.43 -20.33 -4.88
C ILE A 476 -13.27 -20.73 -6.10
N ASN A 477 -13.99 -19.79 -6.71
CA ASN A 477 -14.70 -20.02 -7.96
C ASN A 477 -13.69 -20.31 -9.09
N ASN A 478 -13.47 -21.59 -9.36
CA ASN A 478 -12.50 -22.05 -10.35
C ASN A 478 -12.82 -21.58 -11.77
N GLY A 479 -14.11 -21.41 -12.11
CA GLY A 479 -14.54 -20.86 -13.40
C GLY A 479 -14.09 -19.41 -13.59
N LEU A 480 -14.25 -18.58 -12.55
CA LEU A 480 -13.80 -17.19 -12.53
C LEU A 480 -12.27 -17.08 -12.64
N VAL A 481 -11.55 -17.90 -11.85
CA VAL A 481 -10.08 -17.97 -11.89
C VAL A 481 -9.58 -18.40 -13.26
N LYS A 482 -10.18 -19.45 -13.83
CA LYS A 482 -9.84 -19.95 -15.16
C LYS A 482 -10.04 -18.87 -16.22
N ARG A 483 -11.18 -18.17 -16.19
CA ARG A 483 -11.46 -17.07 -17.13
C ARG A 483 -10.43 -15.94 -17.05
N MET A 484 -10.05 -15.51 -15.84
CA MET A 484 -9.01 -14.50 -15.64
C MET A 484 -7.62 -14.98 -16.09
N LYS A 485 -7.29 -16.26 -15.89
CA LYS A 485 -6.05 -16.87 -16.42
C LYS A 485 -6.05 -16.90 -17.95
N ASP A 486 -7.17 -17.26 -18.57
CA ASP A 486 -7.30 -17.30 -20.03
C ASP A 486 -7.19 -15.88 -20.63
N MET A 487 -7.73 -14.88 -19.94
CA MET A 487 -7.53 -13.46 -20.27
C MET A 487 -6.06 -13.06 -20.30
N ILE A 488 -5.28 -13.46 -19.29
CA ILE A 488 -3.84 -13.16 -19.21
C ILE A 488 -3.05 -13.92 -20.29
N ARG A 489 -3.32 -15.22 -20.48
CA ARG A 489 -2.63 -16.07 -21.47
C ARG A 489 -2.86 -15.61 -22.90
N SER A 490 -4.10 -15.23 -23.21
CA SER A 490 -4.48 -14.75 -24.55
C SER A 490 -4.20 -13.26 -24.76
N ASN A 491 -3.65 -12.57 -23.76
CA ASN A 491 -3.45 -11.13 -23.81
C ASN A 491 -4.75 -10.35 -24.16
N GLY A 492 -5.88 -10.77 -23.60
CA GLY A 492 -7.20 -10.21 -23.90
C GLY A 492 -7.82 -10.69 -25.22
N GLY A 493 -7.18 -11.57 -25.99
CA GLY A 493 -7.76 -12.14 -27.21
C GLY A 493 -9.09 -12.86 -26.99
N VAL A 494 -9.27 -13.47 -25.81
CA VAL A 494 -10.56 -14.05 -25.40
C VAL A 494 -11.65 -12.98 -25.25
N ALA A 495 -11.33 -11.80 -24.71
CA ALA A 495 -12.30 -10.69 -24.60
C ALA A 495 -12.64 -10.08 -25.97
N ILE A 496 -11.68 -10.04 -26.90
CA ILE A 496 -11.94 -9.62 -28.29
C ILE A 496 -12.96 -10.58 -28.88
N ARG A 497 -12.61 -11.86 -29.03
CA ARG A 497 -13.47 -12.87 -29.65
C ARG A 497 -14.89 -12.90 -29.08
N ASP A 498 -15.03 -12.83 -27.76
CA ASP A 498 -16.33 -13.02 -27.11
C ASP A 498 -17.20 -11.74 -27.08
N HIS A 499 -16.62 -10.53 -27.17
CA HIS A 499 -17.35 -9.27 -27.01
C HIS A 499 -17.38 -8.35 -28.23
N SER A 500 -16.56 -8.60 -29.24
CA SER A 500 -16.50 -7.84 -30.49
C SER A 500 -17.87 -7.62 -31.14
N GLU A 501 -18.69 -8.67 -31.24
CA GLU A 501 -20.04 -8.57 -31.83
C GLU A 501 -20.98 -7.67 -31.02
N ASN A 502 -20.91 -7.74 -29.68
CA ASN A 502 -21.76 -6.94 -28.80
C ASN A 502 -21.35 -5.47 -28.89
N ILE A 503 -20.05 -5.19 -28.96
CA ILE A 503 -19.52 -3.84 -29.10
C ILE A 503 -19.94 -3.22 -30.44
N LEU A 504 -19.86 -3.99 -31.53
CA LEU A 504 -20.32 -3.56 -32.86
C LEU A 504 -21.81 -3.24 -32.88
N LYS A 505 -22.64 -4.08 -32.23
CA LYS A 505 -24.08 -3.86 -32.11
C LYS A 505 -24.41 -2.61 -31.31
N ASP A 506 -23.76 -2.42 -30.16
CA ASP A 506 -24.03 -1.30 -29.26
C ASP A 506 -23.46 0.05 -29.75
N ASN A 507 -22.48 0.02 -30.67
CA ASN A 507 -21.78 1.20 -31.16
C ASN A 507 -21.83 1.31 -32.68
N ALA A 508 -22.95 0.91 -33.28
CA ALA A 508 -23.19 1.06 -34.71
C ALA A 508 -22.89 2.52 -35.14
N GLY A 509 -21.89 2.69 -36.01
CA GLY A 509 -21.44 3.99 -36.52
C GLY A 509 -20.12 4.52 -35.97
N ILE A 510 -19.51 3.88 -34.96
CA ILE A 510 -18.14 4.19 -34.54
C ILE A 510 -17.18 3.24 -35.27
N ASN A 511 -16.21 3.79 -36.01
CA ASN A 511 -15.14 3.03 -36.65
C ASN A 511 -14.13 2.56 -35.58
N VAL A 512 -14.50 1.52 -34.83
CA VAL A 512 -13.63 0.87 -33.85
C VAL A 512 -12.95 -0.31 -34.54
N ASP A 513 -11.63 -0.38 -34.46
CA ASP A 513 -10.91 -1.60 -34.83
C ASP A 513 -11.26 -2.71 -33.84
N VAL A 514 -12.02 -3.67 -34.32
CA VAL A 514 -12.61 -4.74 -33.53
C VAL A 514 -11.60 -5.84 -33.23
N ASP A 515 -10.54 -5.93 -34.03
CA ASP A 515 -9.51 -6.97 -33.90
C ASP A 515 -8.42 -6.58 -32.88
N LEU A 516 -8.40 -5.31 -32.47
CA LEU A 516 -7.48 -4.80 -31.45
C LEU A 516 -8.14 -4.74 -30.07
N LEU A 517 -7.39 -5.18 -29.06
CA LEU A 517 -7.82 -5.04 -27.67
C LEU A 517 -8.03 -3.56 -27.34
N SER A 518 -9.24 -3.22 -26.89
CA SER A 518 -9.64 -1.85 -26.59
C SER A 518 -10.21 -1.79 -25.18
N TYR A 519 -10.34 -0.58 -24.63
CA TYR A 519 -10.97 -0.43 -23.32
C TYR A 519 -12.44 -0.87 -23.32
N MET A 520 -13.10 -0.92 -24.49
CA MET A 520 -14.48 -1.41 -24.62
C MET A 520 -14.54 -2.92 -24.44
N HIS A 521 -13.60 -3.66 -25.03
CA HIS A 521 -13.42 -5.09 -24.80
C HIS A 521 -13.21 -5.38 -23.30
N LEU A 522 -12.34 -4.61 -22.63
CA LEU A 522 -12.11 -4.74 -21.20
C LEU A 522 -13.33 -4.35 -20.35
N ALA A 523 -14.16 -3.40 -20.80
CA ALA A 523 -15.37 -3.00 -20.09
C ALA A 523 -16.44 -4.09 -20.13
N GLU A 524 -16.67 -4.71 -21.30
CA GLU A 524 -17.60 -5.84 -21.43
C GLU A 524 -17.09 -7.08 -20.70
N GLU A 525 -15.79 -7.39 -20.81
CA GLU A 525 -15.20 -8.47 -20.04
C GLU A 525 -15.32 -8.24 -18.53
N SER A 526 -15.18 -6.99 -18.07
CA SER A 526 -15.40 -6.68 -16.64
C SER A 526 -16.84 -6.97 -16.21
N LYS A 527 -17.84 -6.67 -17.04
CA LYS A 527 -19.24 -7.05 -16.75
C LYS A 527 -19.41 -8.56 -16.71
N HIS A 528 -18.72 -9.29 -17.59
CA HIS A 528 -18.75 -10.75 -17.61
C HIS A 528 -18.11 -11.34 -16.35
N LEU A 529 -16.93 -10.87 -15.95
CA LEU A 529 -16.26 -11.31 -14.72
C LEU A 529 -17.10 -11.01 -13.47
N VAL A 530 -17.76 -9.85 -13.42
CA VAL A 530 -18.68 -9.52 -12.32
C VAL A 530 -19.90 -10.45 -12.33
N SER A 531 -20.44 -10.78 -13.49
CA SER A 531 -21.54 -11.75 -13.63
C SER A 531 -21.13 -13.13 -13.09
N LEU A 532 -19.95 -13.61 -13.46
CA LEU A 532 -19.39 -14.88 -12.96
C LEU A 532 -19.18 -14.86 -11.45
N ALA A 533 -18.61 -13.77 -10.93
CA ALA A 533 -18.43 -13.55 -9.50
C ALA A 533 -19.76 -13.64 -8.73
N LEU A 534 -20.80 -12.95 -9.20
CA LEU A 534 -22.11 -12.92 -8.54
C LEU A 534 -22.92 -14.21 -8.68
N THR A 535 -22.70 -14.98 -9.76
CA THR A 535 -23.43 -16.22 -10.01
C THR A 535 -22.86 -17.39 -9.19
N GLY A 536 -21.55 -17.41 -8.94
CA GLY A 536 -20.88 -18.53 -8.27
C GLY A 536 -20.66 -19.73 -9.19
N ASN A 537 -20.21 -20.86 -8.64
CA ASN A 537 -20.10 -22.14 -9.35
C ASN A 537 -21.38 -22.96 -9.11
N VAL A 538 -22.42 -22.68 -9.91
CA VAL A 538 -23.64 -23.49 -9.88
C VAL A 538 -23.50 -24.58 -10.94
N ASP A 539 -23.20 -25.80 -10.49
CA ASP A 539 -23.17 -26.99 -11.34
C ASP A 539 -24.57 -27.26 -11.90
N GLY A 540 -24.73 -27.16 -13.23
CA GLY A 540 -25.93 -27.61 -13.95
C GLY A 540 -26.47 -26.61 -14.98
N ASP A 541 -27.13 -27.14 -16.02
CA ASP A 541 -27.74 -26.48 -17.18
C ASP A 541 -28.72 -25.31 -16.90
N LYS A 542 -28.92 -24.96 -15.62
CA LYS A 542 -29.74 -23.83 -15.16
C LYS A 542 -28.89 -22.65 -14.68
N GLN A 543 -27.74 -22.39 -15.31
CA GLN A 543 -26.97 -21.17 -15.04
C GLN A 543 -27.81 -19.94 -15.46
N GLN A 544 -28.53 -19.39 -14.49
CA GLN A 544 -29.19 -18.11 -14.65
C GLN A 544 -28.11 -17.03 -14.71
N LYS A 545 -27.74 -16.63 -15.93
CA LYS A 545 -26.75 -15.58 -16.19
C LYS A 545 -27.22 -14.26 -15.57
N MET A 546 -26.63 -13.88 -14.43
CA MET A 546 -26.92 -12.58 -13.81
C MET A 546 -26.43 -11.45 -14.72
N ARG A 547 -27.35 -10.59 -15.19
CA ARG A 547 -26.98 -9.44 -16.00
C ARG A 547 -26.56 -8.28 -15.11
N VAL A 548 -25.31 -7.85 -15.22
CA VAL A 548 -24.80 -6.68 -14.50
C VAL A 548 -25.32 -5.42 -15.20
N LEU A 549 -26.14 -4.65 -14.50
CA LEU A 549 -26.70 -3.41 -15.03
C LEU A 549 -25.75 -2.22 -14.80
N GLY A 550 -25.76 -1.29 -15.76
CA GLY A 550 -25.04 -0.02 -15.69
C GLY A 550 -23.66 -0.03 -16.35
N ARG A 551 -23.27 1.12 -16.89
CA ARG A 551 -21.92 1.35 -17.43
C ARG A 551 -20.95 1.57 -16.26
N PRO A 552 -19.86 0.79 -16.15
CA PRO A 552 -18.86 1.02 -15.11
C PRO A 552 -18.14 2.36 -15.33
N LEU A 553 -17.72 3.00 -14.23
CA LEU A 553 -16.80 4.12 -14.27
C LEU A 553 -15.41 3.59 -14.63
N HIS A 554 -14.86 4.05 -15.76
CA HIS A 554 -13.52 3.70 -16.19
C HIS A 554 -12.49 4.66 -15.61
N ARG A 555 -11.39 4.12 -15.09
CA ARG A 555 -10.24 4.86 -14.59
C ARG A 555 -8.96 4.25 -15.13
N TYR A 556 -8.25 5.03 -15.95
CA TYR A 556 -6.91 4.69 -16.42
C TYR A 556 -5.86 5.32 -15.50
N THR A 557 -4.83 4.54 -15.14
CA THR A 557 -3.61 5.05 -14.51
C THR A 557 -2.45 4.68 -15.43
N PRO A 558 -1.74 5.66 -16.01
CA PRO A 558 -0.62 5.37 -16.90
C PRO A 558 0.52 4.69 -16.15
N PHE A 559 1.32 3.94 -16.89
CA PHE A 559 2.59 3.42 -16.41
C PHE A 559 3.45 4.60 -15.93
N LYS A 560 3.97 4.51 -14.71
CA LYS A 560 4.98 5.45 -14.26
C LYS A 560 6.31 4.95 -14.77
N GLY A 561 6.94 5.71 -15.66
CA GLY A 561 8.33 5.48 -16.01
C GLY A 561 9.14 5.19 -14.75
N ALA A 562 9.98 4.15 -14.80
CA ALA A 562 11.05 3.98 -13.82
C ALA A 562 12.11 5.08 -13.95
N GLU A 563 11.84 6.12 -14.75
CA GLU A 563 12.53 7.40 -14.75
C GLU A 563 12.57 7.92 -13.31
N LEU A 564 13.69 7.59 -12.66
CA LEU A 564 14.25 8.22 -11.47
C LEU A 564 13.17 8.95 -10.69
N THR A 565 12.26 8.19 -10.08
CA THR A 565 11.25 8.73 -9.19
C THR A 565 11.98 9.42 -8.05
N ASN A 566 12.21 10.71 -8.24
CA ASN A 566 12.54 11.69 -7.22
C ASN A 566 13.59 11.23 -6.20
N LEU A 567 14.74 10.69 -6.64
CA LEU A 567 15.98 11.10 -5.98
C LEU A 567 16.01 12.60 -6.23
N GLY A 568 15.51 13.36 -5.24
CA GLY A 568 15.11 14.75 -5.44
C GLY A 568 16.19 15.44 -6.25
N LYS A 569 15.82 15.99 -7.42
CA LYS A 569 16.72 16.88 -8.15
C LYS A 569 17.19 17.86 -7.10
N MET A 570 18.43 17.70 -6.65
CA MET A 570 18.96 18.47 -5.55
C MET A 570 19.12 19.85 -6.15
N ARG A 571 18.08 20.68 -5.99
CA ARG A 571 18.07 22.06 -6.47
C ARG A 571 19.15 22.76 -5.66
N ARG A 572 20.37 22.74 -6.19
CA ARG A 572 21.46 23.57 -5.69
C ARG A 572 21.03 24.99 -6.02
N LYS A 573 20.63 25.72 -4.98
CA LYS A 573 20.54 27.16 -5.05
C LYS A 573 21.98 27.64 -5.26
N ASP A 574 22.23 28.40 -6.32
CA ASP A 574 23.51 29.08 -6.46
C ASP A 574 23.66 30.13 -5.34
N ASP A 575 24.88 30.58 -5.08
CA ASP A 575 25.20 31.53 -3.99
C ASP A 575 24.45 32.89 -4.13
N MET A 576 23.81 33.13 -5.28
CA MET A 576 22.99 34.30 -5.59
C MET A 576 21.48 34.07 -5.37
N GLY A 577 21.06 32.88 -4.94
CA GLY A 577 19.67 32.60 -4.63
C GLY A 577 18.77 32.29 -5.84
N ASN A 578 19.33 32.16 -7.04
CA ASN A 578 18.60 31.85 -8.26
C ASN A 578 18.52 30.33 -8.46
N VAL A 579 17.36 29.87 -8.93
CA VAL A 579 17.15 28.46 -9.27
C VAL A 579 17.50 28.32 -10.75
N SER A 580 18.78 28.13 -11.06
CA SER A 580 19.17 27.72 -12.41
C SER A 580 18.87 26.24 -12.59
N GLU A 581 17.90 25.91 -13.44
CA GLU A 581 17.71 24.55 -13.97
C GLU A 581 18.81 24.31 -15.02
N SER A 582 20.07 24.25 -14.59
CA SER A 582 21.16 23.82 -15.46
C SER A 582 21.09 22.31 -15.64
N ASP A 583 21.07 21.89 -16.91
CA ASP A 583 21.13 20.50 -17.33
C ASP A 583 22.28 19.77 -16.62
N ASP A 584 21.97 18.57 -16.12
CA ASP A 584 22.94 17.67 -15.52
C ASP A 584 24.02 17.32 -16.55
N LEU A 585 25.21 17.89 -16.38
CA LEU A 585 26.41 17.74 -17.22
C LEU A 585 26.90 16.29 -17.42
N PHE A 586 26.26 15.30 -16.79
CA PHE A 586 26.61 13.89 -16.90
C PHE A 586 25.76 13.10 -17.91
N TYR A 587 24.75 13.72 -18.52
CA TYR A 587 24.01 13.13 -19.64
C TYR A 587 24.12 14.02 -20.87
N SER A 588 25.17 13.84 -21.66
CA SER A 588 25.23 14.41 -23.00
C SER A 588 24.18 13.74 -23.89
N SER A 589 23.06 14.42 -24.12
CA SER A 589 22.15 14.05 -25.22
C SER A 589 22.89 14.30 -26.54
N THR A 590 23.36 13.24 -27.18
CA THR A 590 23.87 13.31 -28.55
C THR A 590 22.72 13.57 -29.51
N THR A 591 22.62 14.78 -30.04
CA THR A 591 21.77 15.16 -31.17
C THR A 591 22.39 14.65 -32.48
N PRO A 592 21.67 13.88 -33.33
CA PRO A 592 22.06 13.70 -34.72
C PRO A 592 21.31 14.68 -35.65
N PRO A 593 21.87 14.96 -36.85
CA PRO A 593 21.43 16.05 -37.71
C PRO A 593 20.19 15.70 -38.58
N SER A 594 19.54 16.78 -39.00
CA SER A 594 18.36 16.90 -39.86
C SER A 594 18.44 16.13 -41.19
N SER A 595 17.32 15.51 -41.59
CA SER A 595 16.98 15.30 -43.01
C SER A 595 15.47 15.30 -43.25
N ASP A 596 15.12 15.73 -44.45
CA ASP A 596 13.87 16.38 -44.87
C ASP A 596 12.67 15.47 -45.21
N SER A 597 11.50 16.11 -45.11
CA SER A 597 10.28 15.96 -45.93
C SER A 597 9.60 14.59 -46.05
N ILE A 598 8.52 14.38 -45.28
CA ILE A 598 7.31 13.68 -45.76
C ILE A 598 6.06 14.39 -45.21
N GLN A 599 5.23 14.90 -46.12
CA GLN A 599 3.93 15.50 -45.86
C GLN A 599 2.94 14.46 -45.30
N ARG A 600 2.25 14.76 -44.19
CA ARG A 600 0.96 14.13 -43.85
C ARG A 600 -0.02 15.13 -43.24
N VAL A 601 -1.10 15.34 -44.00
CA VAL A 601 -2.47 15.77 -43.72
C VAL A 601 -2.78 16.15 -42.26
N GLU A 602 -3.04 17.45 -42.04
CA GLU A 602 -3.67 18.00 -40.84
C GLU A 602 -5.18 17.71 -40.81
N GLU A 603 -5.66 16.97 -39.81
CA GLU A 603 -7.07 17.02 -39.40
C GLU A 603 -7.26 18.13 -38.36
N MET A 604 -7.58 19.34 -38.80
CA MET A 604 -8.07 20.41 -37.92
C MET A 604 -9.56 20.21 -37.64
N GLY A 605 -9.96 20.11 -36.36
CA GLY A 605 -11.36 20.35 -35.97
C GLY A 605 -11.97 19.46 -34.88
N ARG A 606 -11.30 19.20 -33.74
CA ARG A 606 -11.96 18.54 -32.59
C ARG A 606 -11.77 19.30 -31.27
N PRO A 607 -12.85 19.62 -30.51
CA PRO A 607 -12.77 20.36 -29.26
C PRO A 607 -12.08 19.57 -28.13
N PRO A 608 -11.43 20.25 -27.16
CA PRO A 608 -10.49 19.67 -26.19
C PRO A 608 -11.10 18.85 -25.04
N SER A 609 -12.41 18.55 -25.04
CA SER A 609 -13.08 17.85 -23.93
C SER A 609 -13.31 16.35 -24.17
N LEU A 610 -12.92 15.80 -25.33
CA LEU A 610 -13.01 14.37 -25.65
C LEU A 610 -11.67 13.85 -26.18
N LYS A 611 -10.81 13.33 -25.28
CA LYS A 611 -9.54 12.69 -25.66
C LYS A 611 -9.80 11.44 -26.53
N ARG A 612 -9.13 11.38 -27.70
CA ARG A 612 -8.88 10.14 -28.49
C ARG A 612 -8.18 9.12 -27.57
N ILE A 613 -8.68 7.89 -27.44
CA ILE A 613 -8.54 6.77 -28.39
C ILE A 613 -7.06 6.40 -28.52
N TYR A 614 -6.59 5.44 -27.73
CA TYR A 614 -5.33 4.74 -28.03
C TYR A 614 -5.68 3.47 -28.80
N PRO A 615 -5.21 3.28 -30.04
CA PRO A 615 -4.78 1.95 -30.44
C PRO A 615 -3.56 1.59 -29.60
N MET A 616 -3.52 0.34 -29.16
CA MET A 616 -2.41 -0.32 -28.48
C MET A 616 -1.16 -0.48 -29.39
N GLN A 617 -0.83 0.51 -30.21
CA GLN A 617 0.42 0.49 -30.96
C GLN A 617 1.52 0.94 -30.01
N GLY A 618 2.45 0.02 -29.76
CA GLY A 618 3.50 0.12 -28.77
C GLY A 618 4.19 1.48 -28.80
N GLY A 619 4.51 2.00 -27.60
CA GLY A 619 5.44 3.11 -27.47
C GLY A 619 6.64 2.83 -28.35
N THR A 620 6.91 3.75 -29.26
CA THR A 620 8.07 3.71 -30.14
C THR A 620 9.32 3.51 -29.27
N ILE A 621 10.10 2.48 -29.63
CA ILE A 621 11.27 2.06 -28.86
C ILE A 621 12.23 3.26 -28.75
N PRO A 622 12.75 3.60 -27.55
CA PRO A 622 13.74 4.67 -27.40
C PRO A 622 14.92 4.45 -28.36
N GLY A 623 15.19 5.45 -29.21
CA GLY A 623 16.21 5.38 -30.25
C GLY A 623 15.70 5.09 -31.66
N THR A 624 14.39 4.83 -31.86
CA THR A 624 13.81 4.84 -33.20
C THR A 624 13.51 6.26 -33.67
N THR A 625 13.53 6.47 -34.98
CA THR A 625 13.21 7.74 -35.62
C THR A 625 11.82 8.25 -35.25
N GLU A 626 10.85 7.34 -35.08
CA GLU A 626 9.49 7.68 -34.66
C GLU A 626 9.42 8.18 -33.21
N HIS A 627 10.23 7.64 -32.29
CA HIS A 627 10.30 8.13 -30.91
C HIS A 627 10.87 9.53 -30.83
N ASN A 628 11.92 9.82 -31.61
CA ASN A 628 12.52 11.13 -31.67
C ASN A 628 11.56 12.18 -32.25
N LEU A 629 10.76 11.79 -33.26
CA LEU A 629 9.72 12.65 -33.82
C LEU A 629 8.56 12.89 -32.84
N GLU A 630 8.19 11.90 -32.04
CA GLU A 630 7.19 12.05 -30.97
C GLU A 630 7.68 13.03 -29.89
N MET A 631 8.92 12.87 -29.44
CA MET A 631 9.55 13.78 -28.48
C MET A 631 9.69 15.21 -29.03
N GLU A 632 10.09 15.37 -30.29
CA GLU A 632 10.18 16.71 -30.90
C GLU A 632 8.80 17.36 -31.03
N ARG A 633 7.77 16.57 -31.37
CA ARG A 633 6.38 17.03 -31.42
C ARG A 633 5.88 17.45 -30.04
N GLU A 634 6.17 16.68 -28.99
CA GLU A 634 5.79 16.99 -27.62
C GLU A 634 6.53 18.23 -27.10
N ALA A 635 7.83 18.37 -27.42
CA ALA A 635 8.62 19.56 -27.10
C ALA A 635 8.09 20.81 -27.81
N ARG A 636 7.73 20.72 -29.10
CA ARG A 636 7.08 21.82 -29.83
C ARG A 636 5.69 22.12 -29.30
N GLN A 637 4.95 21.11 -28.88
CA GLN A 637 3.62 21.30 -28.29
C GLN A 637 3.72 22.01 -26.94
N LEU A 638 4.68 21.63 -26.09
CA LEU A 638 4.99 22.34 -24.84
C LEU A 638 5.51 23.75 -25.10
N GLN A 639 6.31 23.98 -26.14
CA GLN A 639 6.75 25.32 -26.53
C GLN A 639 5.58 26.17 -27.04
N ASN A 640 4.65 25.59 -27.80
CA ASN A 640 3.40 26.23 -28.23
C ASN A 640 2.43 26.48 -27.06
N GLU A 641 2.40 25.62 -26.05
CA GLU A 641 1.63 25.84 -24.83
C GLU A 641 2.27 26.92 -23.94
N ARG A 642 3.61 27.04 -23.97
CA ARG A 642 4.36 28.11 -23.29
C ARG A 642 4.28 29.46 -24.02
N SER A 643 4.17 29.45 -25.35
CA SER A 643 4.02 30.66 -26.17
C SER A 643 2.58 31.13 -26.32
N ARG A 644 1.60 30.28 -25.98
CA ARG A 644 0.25 30.73 -25.69
C ARG A 644 0.28 31.58 -24.42
N PRO A 645 -0.20 32.83 -24.45
CA PRO A 645 -0.49 33.56 -23.23
C PRO A 645 -1.32 32.65 -22.30
N PRO A 646 -1.04 32.60 -21.00
CA PRO A 646 -1.83 31.82 -20.07
C PRO A 646 -3.29 32.19 -20.30
N LYS A 647 -4.13 31.16 -20.55
CA LYS A 647 -5.58 31.21 -20.79
C LYS A 647 -6.14 32.58 -20.41
N GLU A 648 -6.49 33.40 -21.41
CA GLU A 648 -7.15 34.68 -21.17
C GLU A 648 -8.23 34.46 -20.12
N GLU A 649 -8.06 35.07 -18.95
CA GLU A 649 -9.11 35.14 -17.95
C GLU A 649 -10.36 35.62 -18.68
N PRO A 650 -11.54 35.01 -18.43
CA PRO A 650 -12.76 35.44 -19.10
C PRO A 650 -12.91 36.94 -18.85
N LEU A 651 -12.68 37.74 -19.90
CA LEU A 651 -12.49 39.19 -19.84
C LEU A 651 -13.73 39.94 -19.35
N TRP A 652 -14.82 39.20 -19.05
CA TRP A 652 -16.06 39.69 -18.51
C TRP A 652 -16.36 38.98 -17.18
N LEU A 653 -15.54 39.25 -16.15
CA LEU A 653 -15.94 39.04 -14.77
C LEU A 653 -16.94 40.14 -14.39
N ARG A 654 -18.14 39.75 -13.96
CA ARG A 654 -19.09 40.69 -13.35
C ARG A 654 -18.48 41.18 -12.04
N GLN A 655 -18.52 42.49 -11.80
CA GLN A 655 -18.09 43.10 -10.54
C GLN A 655 -18.74 42.36 -9.36
N GLY A 656 -17.93 41.67 -8.54
CA GLY A 656 -18.40 40.84 -7.43
C GLY A 656 -18.27 39.30 -7.60
N GLU A 657 -17.92 38.77 -8.78
CA GLU A 657 -17.68 37.33 -8.97
C GLU A 657 -16.21 36.89 -8.84
N GLU A 658 -15.32 37.84 -8.52
CA GLU A 658 -13.86 37.64 -8.42
C GLU A 658 -13.46 36.56 -7.40
N GLN A 659 -14.27 36.36 -6.35
CA GLN A 659 -13.96 35.37 -5.29
C GLN A 659 -14.48 33.96 -5.56
N ARG A 660 -15.27 33.71 -6.62
CA ARG A 660 -15.85 32.37 -6.86
C ARG A 660 -14.85 31.33 -7.36
N PHE A 661 -13.74 31.75 -7.94
CA PHE A 661 -12.74 30.85 -8.53
C PHE A 661 -11.42 30.78 -7.74
N VAL A 662 -11.26 31.59 -6.69
CA VAL A 662 -10.06 31.52 -5.86
C VAL A 662 -10.15 30.29 -4.97
N ASN A 663 -9.22 29.35 -5.19
CA ASN A 663 -9.10 28.17 -4.34
C ASN A 663 -8.92 28.63 -2.89
N ARG A 664 -9.74 28.14 -1.97
CA ARG A 664 -9.71 28.55 -0.54
C ARG A 664 -8.30 28.45 0.07
N LYS A 665 -7.49 27.49 -0.40
CA LYS A 665 -6.10 27.33 0.02
C LYS A 665 -5.19 28.47 -0.48
N GLU A 666 -5.37 28.91 -1.73
CA GLU A 666 -4.64 30.06 -2.28
C GLU A 666 -5.10 31.36 -1.63
N ALA A 667 -6.40 31.55 -1.39
CA ALA A 667 -6.91 32.71 -0.66
C ALA A 667 -6.32 32.83 0.75
N MET A 668 -6.19 31.71 1.48
CA MET A 668 -5.55 31.71 2.80
C MET A 668 -4.04 31.97 2.72
N ALA A 669 -3.35 31.40 1.73
CA ALA A 669 -1.92 31.62 1.54
C ALA A 669 -1.62 33.08 1.17
N ASP A 670 -2.45 33.66 0.32
CA ASP A 670 -2.32 35.04 -0.13
C ASP A 670 -2.67 36.03 0.99
N ALA A 671 -3.72 35.76 1.77
CA ALA A 671 -4.04 36.52 2.98
C ALA A 671 -2.92 36.44 4.03
N PHE A 672 -2.33 35.26 4.23
CA PHE A 672 -1.19 35.09 5.13
C PHE A 672 0.04 35.89 4.68
N LEU A 673 0.37 35.84 3.38
CA LEU A 673 1.48 36.63 2.81
C LEU A 673 1.22 38.13 2.94
N ARG A 674 -0.01 38.58 2.67
CA ARG A 674 -0.42 39.98 2.84
C ARG A 674 -0.28 40.44 4.29
N ASN A 675 -0.77 39.63 5.23
CA ASN A 675 -0.66 39.94 6.65
C ASN A 675 0.80 39.94 7.11
N MET A 676 1.62 39.01 6.63
CA MET A 676 3.06 39.00 6.93
C MET A 676 3.77 40.25 6.42
N LEU A 677 3.48 40.69 5.19
CA LEU A 677 4.05 41.91 4.61
C LEU A 677 3.61 43.17 5.36
N LEU A 678 2.37 43.18 5.87
CA LEU A 678 1.82 44.27 6.68
C LEU A 678 2.22 44.18 8.16
N GLY A 679 2.98 43.16 8.56
CA GLY A 679 3.33 42.92 9.96
C GLY A 679 2.08 42.72 10.83
N GLN A 680 1.10 41.97 10.33
CA GLN A 680 -0.15 41.59 10.99
C GLN A 680 -0.25 40.07 11.15
N PHE A 681 -0.94 39.60 12.18
CA PHE A 681 -1.25 38.18 12.38
C PHE A 681 -2.40 37.73 11.47
N SER A 682 -2.71 36.43 11.48
CA SER A 682 -3.79 35.85 10.67
C SER A 682 -5.18 36.40 10.99
N ASP A 683 -5.34 37.03 12.15
CA ASP A 683 -6.57 37.71 12.59
C ASP A 683 -6.62 39.20 12.20
N GLY A 684 -5.58 39.71 11.52
CA GLY A 684 -5.46 41.12 11.11
C GLY A 684 -4.87 42.04 12.18
N THR A 685 -4.55 41.53 13.37
CA THR A 685 -3.95 42.35 14.44
C THR A 685 -2.48 42.63 14.18
N SER A 686 -2.01 43.86 14.46
CA SER A 686 -0.61 44.22 14.23
C SER A 686 0.33 43.40 15.12
N ALA A 687 1.28 42.70 14.50
CA ALA A 687 2.32 41.92 15.15
C ALA A 687 3.22 42.76 16.05
N VAL A 688 3.41 44.03 15.71
CA VAL A 688 4.18 44.99 16.52
C VAL A 688 3.47 45.31 17.84
N LYS A 689 2.12 45.27 17.88
CA LYS A 689 1.35 45.56 19.10
C LYS A 689 1.33 44.40 20.09
N GLN A 690 1.41 43.14 19.64
CA GLN A 690 1.41 41.97 20.53
C GLN A 690 2.81 41.42 20.84
N ALA A 691 3.85 41.88 20.14
CA ALA A 691 5.22 41.48 20.47
C ALA A 691 5.55 41.88 21.92
N PRO A 692 6.06 40.96 22.75
CA PRO A 692 6.44 41.29 24.12
C PRO A 692 7.51 42.37 24.11
N VAL A 693 7.15 43.57 24.57
CA VAL A 693 8.08 44.71 24.65
C VAL A 693 9.22 44.32 25.58
N PRO A 694 10.50 44.39 25.13
CA PRO A 694 11.65 44.07 25.97
C PRO A 694 11.60 44.85 27.28
N ARG A 695 11.89 44.19 28.41
CA ARG A 695 11.81 44.79 29.76
C ARG A 695 12.57 46.12 29.87
N VAL A 696 13.67 46.25 29.13
CA VAL A 696 14.49 47.47 29.06
C VAL A 696 13.72 48.65 28.46
N VAL A 697 12.96 48.43 27.38
CA VAL A 697 12.14 49.46 26.73
C VAL A 697 10.94 49.83 27.60
N LYS A 698 10.36 48.83 28.29
CA LYS A 698 9.27 49.08 29.24
C LYS A 698 9.73 49.95 30.42
N GLY A 699 10.88 49.62 31.01
CA GLY A 699 11.51 50.44 32.06
C GLY A 699 11.92 51.83 31.58
N ALA A 700 12.47 51.95 30.38
CA ALA A 700 12.82 53.25 29.80
C ALA A 700 11.58 54.13 29.52
N LYS A 701 10.46 53.54 29.08
CA LYS A 701 9.20 54.27 28.85
C LYS A 701 8.57 54.72 30.16
N GLU A 702 8.65 53.92 31.22
CA GLU A 702 8.20 54.28 32.56
C GLU A 702 9.07 55.39 33.17
N GLN A 703 10.40 55.30 33.02
CA GLN A 703 11.32 56.37 33.44
C GLN A 703 11.15 57.64 32.62
N TRP A 704 10.90 57.53 31.31
CA TRP A 704 10.62 58.68 30.45
C TRP A 704 9.33 59.39 30.86
N LYS A 705 8.25 58.64 31.12
CA LYS A 705 6.99 59.21 31.65
C LYS A 705 7.19 59.88 33.02
N ALA A 706 8.04 59.32 33.87
CA ALA A 706 8.40 59.94 35.15
C ALA A 706 9.23 61.22 34.97
N TRP A 707 10.02 61.31 33.89
CA TRP A 707 10.82 62.50 33.56
C TRP A 707 10.05 63.60 32.84
N THR A 708 9.10 63.25 31.97
CA THR A 708 8.34 64.26 31.21
C THR A 708 7.24 64.92 32.02
N GLY A 709 6.94 64.43 33.23
CA GLY A 709 6.16 65.19 34.20
C GLY A 709 4.85 65.75 33.65
N ASP A 710 4.08 64.95 32.91
CA ASP A 710 2.73 65.34 32.53
C ASP A 710 1.79 65.11 33.70
N ALA A 711 1.78 66.09 34.58
CA ALA A 711 0.56 66.54 35.22
C ALA A 711 -0.25 67.27 34.16
N ASP A 712 -1.18 66.58 33.50
CA ASP A 712 -2.55 67.05 33.28
C ASP A 712 -3.31 66.21 32.26
N GLY A 713 -4.57 65.95 32.59
CA GLY A 713 -5.66 66.00 31.61
C GLY A 713 -6.05 64.69 30.94
N ASN A 714 -7.23 64.19 31.35
CA ASN A 714 -8.22 63.53 30.50
C ASN A 714 -7.96 63.69 28.98
N GLU A 715 -7.55 62.61 28.32
CA GLU A 715 -7.94 62.41 26.93
C GLU A 715 -8.57 61.04 26.77
N GLU A 716 -9.73 61.09 26.15
CA GLU A 716 -10.76 60.10 26.10
C GLU A 716 -10.33 58.86 25.32
N GLU A 717 -10.78 57.75 25.87
CA GLU A 717 -11.28 56.57 25.21
C GLU A 717 -12.00 56.90 23.88
N ASN A 718 -11.25 56.98 22.79
CA ASN A 718 -11.79 56.81 21.44
C ASN A 718 -10.69 56.28 20.53
N ASP A 719 -10.60 54.96 20.45
CA ASP A 719 -10.16 54.29 19.22
C ASP A 719 -10.63 52.84 19.24
N SER A 720 -11.88 52.67 18.82
CA SER A 720 -12.34 51.45 18.17
C SER A 720 -12.74 51.79 16.74
N GLN A 721 -11.89 51.42 15.77
CA GLN A 721 -12.29 50.82 14.49
C GLN A 721 -11.09 50.14 13.81
#